data_AF-A0A2R7MN62-F1
#
_entry.id   AF-A0A2R7MN62-F1
#
_cell.length_a   1.000
_cell.length_b   1.000
_cell.length_c   1.000
_cell.angle_alpha   90.00
_cell.angle_beta   90.00
_cell.angle_gamma   90.00
#
_symmetry.space_group_name_H-M   'P 1'
#
loop_
_entity.id
_entity.type
_entity.pdbx_description
1 polymer ?
#
loop_
_entity_poly.entity_id
_entity_poly.type
_entity_poly.pdbx_seq_one_letter_code
_entity_poly.pdbx_strand_id
1 'polypeptide(L)'
;MRYIEQDGRIVWSASDLKAAAECEFAWLRAIDAKVGRIAAVDDPEDATLERAARLGTAHEVRVLERYRERLGDAVREIPAARSSDAAALAEAVRLTDEALSDPDAEVVYQAAFATDEFVGFADFLVRSPSADPSGVRPWIVQDTKLARRARVTALMQLAAYVDQLDRLGIPRADEVQLLLGDGTTSTHRVDDLLPVFELRRARLRALIADRRVGLGAAGPVIAWGDARGELDVIACGRCATCEIEVVAHRDLLLVAGMRPVQRERLRAAGVSTIDALAAAAQGPAAMSADTFASLRTQARLQLESPAGVPSDEAPLHAVPTFEVVAPKSLGVLPRPDHGDLFFDFEGDPLYTEGAGEHWGIDYLFGWVDTREVYGRLWAHTFDEERAALERFLDMVALRRRQYPGMHIYHYAPYEPTHLLTMAARFGVREADVDRLLRDGVFVDLYPVVRRALRVGSRSYSIKKLEPLYMGDEVRTSDVQRGDDSIVKYVEARALAADGDDAGAERVLDDLADYNRYDCVSTRRLRDWLVDRARECGAVPARSAEPDEQAYEPSPRATALHRWAADAVEPDATALRLASAAIDYYPREEKTYWATHFLRLREPLSVWEETRDVVVVDAARSRVVTDWHIAESGRGSERRLVELRGEVAPGTRLSADAEPFAVYDLPAPFPLDTRPRWIHGARRVTVREVLDDGAIIEEVAVDGVTWDELPLALTPPAPPRAGNQQKAIDAWADA
;
A
#
# COMPACT_ATOMS: atom_id res chain seq x y z
N MET A 1 -5.42 24.70 9.83
CA MET A 1 -4.79 25.74 10.68
C MET A 1 -5.34 27.13 10.38
N ARG A 2 -5.29 28.04 11.36
CA ARG A 2 -5.64 29.46 11.25
C ARG A 2 -4.46 30.32 11.74
N TYR A 3 -4.12 31.37 11.01
CA TYR A 3 -3.19 32.41 11.48
C TYR A 3 -3.99 33.57 12.05
N ILE A 4 -3.72 33.94 13.31
CA ILE A 4 -4.34 35.10 13.97
C ILE A 4 -3.31 36.23 13.91
N GLU A 5 -3.49 37.12 12.94
CA GLU A 5 -2.53 38.19 12.63
C GLU A 5 -2.30 39.14 13.81
N GLN A 6 -3.37 39.51 14.53
CA GLN A 6 -3.31 40.42 15.67
C GLN A 6 -2.41 39.92 16.80
N ASP A 7 -2.36 38.60 16.99
CA ASP A 7 -1.61 37.93 18.06
C ASP A 7 -0.29 37.32 17.56
N GLY A 8 -0.05 37.32 16.24
CA GLY A 8 1.09 36.65 15.61
C GLY A 8 1.18 35.17 15.98
N ARG A 9 0.06 34.42 15.95
CA ARG A 9 0.02 33.01 16.37
C ARG A 9 -0.73 32.09 15.39
N ILE A 10 -0.39 30.80 15.45
CA ILE A 10 -1.04 29.74 14.67
C ILE A 10 -1.93 28.91 15.60
N VAL A 11 -3.18 28.69 15.18
CA VAL A 11 -4.10 27.73 15.77
C VAL A 11 -4.22 26.53 14.84
N TRP A 12 -3.79 25.35 15.29
CA TRP A 12 -3.79 24.11 14.53
C TRP A 12 -4.98 23.22 14.91
N SER A 13 -5.35 22.30 14.02
CA SER A 13 -6.38 21.28 14.23
C SER A 13 -5.80 19.87 14.18
N ALA A 14 -6.62 18.87 14.48
CA ALA A 14 -6.21 17.48 14.34
C ALA A 14 -5.85 17.12 12.88
N SER A 15 -6.50 17.73 11.89
CA SER A 15 -6.14 17.57 10.48
C SER A 15 -4.77 18.16 10.15
N ASP A 16 -4.33 19.22 10.84
CA ASP A 16 -2.99 19.78 10.66
C ASP A 16 -1.90 18.84 11.22
N LEU A 17 -2.18 18.11 12.30
CA LEU A 17 -1.26 17.06 12.80
C LEU A 17 -1.05 15.97 11.76
N LYS A 18 -2.12 15.55 11.07
CA LYS A 18 -2.03 14.62 9.94
C LYS A 18 -1.20 15.22 8.79
N ALA A 19 -1.52 16.44 8.36
CA ALA A 19 -0.82 17.10 7.25
C ALA A 19 0.68 17.27 7.53
N ALA A 20 1.05 17.70 8.74
CA ALA A 20 2.45 17.82 9.15
C ALA A 20 3.15 16.45 9.23
N ALA A 21 2.46 15.39 9.68
CA ALA A 21 3.02 14.04 9.71
C ALA A 21 3.24 13.46 8.30
N GLU A 22 2.45 13.87 7.30
CA GLU A 22 2.62 13.47 5.89
C GLU A 22 3.75 14.25 5.22
N CYS A 23 3.83 15.57 5.44
CA CYS A 23 4.95 16.39 4.98
C CYS A 23 5.09 17.68 5.80
N GLU A 24 6.13 17.74 6.64
CA GLU A 24 6.43 18.93 7.46
C GLU A 24 6.79 20.13 6.57
N PHE A 25 7.60 19.92 5.52
CA PHE A 25 7.99 20.99 4.60
C PHE A 25 6.80 21.67 3.93
N ALA A 26 5.86 20.89 3.39
CA ALA A 26 4.66 21.43 2.75
C ALA A 26 3.78 22.18 3.76
N TRP A 27 3.64 21.64 4.98
CA TRP A 27 2.89 22.29 6.04
C TRP A 27 3.52 23.63 6.48
N LEU A 28 4.85 23.70 6.58
CA LEU A 28 5.57 24.95 6.87
C LEU A 28 5.44 25.98 5.73
N ARG A 29 5.49 25.55 4.47
CA ARG A 29 5.21 26.42 3.31
C ARG A 29 3.78 26.94 3.33
N ALA A 30 2.80 26.11 3.74
CA ALA A 30 1.43 26.57 3.93
C ALA A 30 1.32 27.64 5.05
N ILE A 31 2.14 27.56 6.11
CA ILE A 31 2.22 28.64 7.12
C ILE A 31 2.77 29.92 6.47
N ASP A 32 3.89 29.81 5.74
CA ASP A 32 4.50 30.95 5.05
C ASP A 32 3.51 31.61 4.07
N ALA A 33 2.69 30.82 3.38
CA ALA A 33 1.64 31.32 2.50
C ALA A 33 0.54 32.06 3.29
N LYS A 34 0.05 31.51 4.40
CA LYS A 34 -0.97 32.17 5.25
C LYS A 34 -0.49 33.45 5.90
N VAL A 35 0.81 33.56 6.19
CA VAL A 35 1.45 34.76 6.71
C VAL A 35 1.74 35.80 5.60
N GLY A 36 1.60 35.41 4.32
CA GLY A 36 1.80 36.29 3.16
C GLY A 36 3.25 36.40 2.69
N ARG A 37 4.11 35.43 3.04
CA ARG A 37 5.53 35.41 2.60
C ARG A 37 5.70 34.82 1.21
N ILE A 38 4.82 33.91 0.81
CA ILE A 38 4.78 33.25 -0.51
C ILE A 38 3.33 33.10 -0.98
N ALA A 39 3.14 32.78 -2.26
CA ALA A 39 1.85 32.33 -2.76
C ALA A 39 1.52 30.94 -2.21
N ALA A 40 0.22 30.66 -2.03
CA ALA A 40 -0.23 29.30 -1.77
C ALA A 40 0.02 28.44 -3.00
N VAL A 41 0.34 27.16 -2.76
CA VAL A 41 0.41 26.15 -3.81
C VAL A 41 -0.98 25.53 -3.93
N ASP A 42 -1.56 25.57 -5.11
CA ASP A 42 -2.81 24.89 -5.40
C ASP A 42 -2.53 23.39 -5.57
N ASP A 43 -3.16 22.56 -4.74
CA ASP A 43 -3.15 21.12 -4.95
C ASP A 43 -4.06 20.78 -6.14
N PRO A 44 -3.65 19.85 -7.03
CA PRO A 44 -4.50 19.39 -8.12
C PRO A 44 -5.82 18.84 -7.57
N GLU A 45 -6.93 19.13 -8.26
CA GLU A 45 -8.22 18.53 -7.91
C GLU A 45 -8.14 17.00 -8.05
N ASP A 46 -8.61 16.32 -7.01
CA ASP A 46 -8.68 14.86 -6.96
C ASP A 46 -10.13 14.47 -6.68
N ALA A 47 -10.83 14.09 -7.75
CA ALA A 47 -12.24 13.74 -7.71
C ALA A 47 -12.51 12.49 -6.86
N THR A 48 -11.54 11.57 -6.74
CA THR A 48 -11.64 10.39 -5.87
C THR A 48 -11.58 10.80 -4.41
N LEU A 49 -10.66 11.70 -4.03
CA LEU A 49 -10.59 12.26 -2.68
C LEU A 49 -11.85 13.06 -2.33
N GLU A 50 -12.36 13.86 -3.26
CA GLU A 50 -13.61 14.61 -3.06
C GLU A 50 -14.80 13.66 -2.84
N ARG A 51 -14.91 12.59 -3.64
CA ARG A 51 -15.93 11.56 -3.47
C ARG A 51 -15.78 10.84 -2.13
N ALA A 52 -14.56 10.49 -1.72
CA ALA A 52 -14.31 9.87 -0.43
C ALA A 52 -14.74 10.79 0.73
N ALA A 53 -14.52 12.11 0.60
CA ALA A 53 -14.99 13.09 1.58
C ALA A 53 -16.52 13.12 1.66
N ARG A 54 -17.23 13.19 0.51
CA ARG A 54 -18.71 13.16 0.46
C ARG A 54 -19.27 11.88 1.09
N LEU A 55 -18.70 10.71 0.77
CA LEU A 55 -19.10 9.44 1.35
C LEU A 55 -18.79 9.35 2.86
N GLY A 56 -17.69 9.96 3.30
CA GLY A 56 -17.35 10.10 4.71
C GLY A 56 -18.40 10.91 5.47
N THR A 57 -18.79 12.08 4.96
CA THR A 57 -19.88 12.87 5.54
C THR A 57 -21.20 12.11 5.57
N ALA A 58 -21.54 11.37 4.50
CA ALA A 58 -22.74 10.54 4.48
C ALA A 58 -22.69 9.42 5.55
N HIS A 59 -21.51 8.85 5.81
CA HIS A 59 -21.32 7.85 6.87
C HIS A 59 -21.52 8.45 8.26
N GLU A 60 -20.94 9.63 8.51
CA GLU A 60 -21.13 10.38 9.75
C GLU A 60 -22.61 10.67 10.02
N VAL A 61 -23.34 11.15 9.01
CA VAL A 61 -24.78 11.41 9.11
C VAL A 61 -25.56 10.12 9.42
N ARG A 62 -25.25 8.99 8.76
CA ARG A 62 -25.90 7.70 9.08
C ARG A 62 -25.67 7.28 10.54
N VAL A 63 -24.47 7.54 11.09
CA VAL A 63 -24.18 7.27 12.49
C VAL A 63 -25.03 8.17 13.40
N LEU A 64 -25.13 9.46 13.08
CA LEU A 64 -25.98 10.41 13.81
C LEU A 64 -27.45 9.97 13.82
N GLU A 65 -28.01 9.58 12.67
CA GLU A 65 -29.40 9.11 12.60
C GLU A 65 -29.65 7.90 13.51
N ARG A 66 -28.72 6.94 13.58
CA ARG A 66 -28.83 5.82 14.52
C ARG A 66 -28.82 6.25 15.99
N TYR A 67 -28.08 7.31 16.34
CA TYR A 67 -28.13 7.88 17.68
C TYR A 67 -29.45 8.57 17.94
N ARG A 68 -29.97 9.36 16.99
CA ARG A 68 -31.28 10.02 17.08
C ARG A 68 -32.41 9.01 17.27
N GLU A 69 -32.43 7.95 16.48
CA GLU A 69 -33.43 6.88 16.57
C GLU A 69 -33.42 6.19 17.93
N ARG A 70 -32.23 5.97 18.51
CA ARG A 70 -32.08 5.23 19.77
C ARG A 70 -32.27 6.09 21.02
N LEU A 71 -31.83 7.35 20.98
CA LEU A 71 -31.67 8.20 22.18
C LEU A 71 -32.53 9.47 22.15
N GLY A 72 -33.09 9.83 20.98
CA GLY A 72 -33.98 10.98 20.83
C GLY A 72 -33.38 12.26 21.38
N ASP A 73 -34.12 12.92 22.28
CA ASP A 73 -33.75 14.18 22.90
C ASP A 73 -32.51 14.10 23.80
N ALA A 74 -31.89 12.93 24.02
CA ALA A 74 -30.62 12.82 24.74
C ALA A 74 -29.38 13.06 23.84
N VAL A 75 -29.58 13.27 22.53
CA VAL A 75 -28.54 13.70 21.59
C VAL A 75 -28.49 15.24 21.56
N ARG A 76 -27.33 15.82 21.87
CA ARG A 76 -27.05 17.25 21.76
C ARG A 76 -26.28 17.51 20.47
N GLU A 77 -26.82 18.33 19.59
CA GLU A 77 -26.16 18.67 18.32
C GLU A 77 -25.63 20.09 18.36
N ILE A 78 -24.33 20.24 18.18
CA ILE A 78 -23.67 21.54 18.17
C ILE A 78 -23.69 22.08 16.73
N PRO A 79 -24.16 23.32 16.49
CA PRO A 79 -24.14 23.92 15.16
C PRO A 79 -22.73 23.95 14.56
N ALA A 80 -22.60 23.56 13.29
CA ALA A 80 -21.33 23.56 12.59
C ALA A 80 -20.70 24.97 12.59
N ALA A 81 -19.51 25.08 13.15
CA ALA A 81 -18.75 26.32 13.21
C ALA A 81 -17.48 26.23 12.36
N ARG A 82 -17.13 27.34 11.69
CA ARG A 82 -15.83 27.44 11.01
C ARG A 82 -14.82 28.03 11.96
N SER A 83 -13.60 27.51 11.96
CA SER A 83 -12.51 28.06 12.79
C SER A 83 -12.17 29.52 12.46
N SER A 84 -12.48 29.99 11.24
CA SER A 84 -12.33 31.39 10.84
C SER A 84 -13.38 32.33 11.47
N ASP A 85 -14.51 31.80 11.92
CA ASP A 85 -15.60 32.57 12.54
C ASP A 85 -15.48 32.48 14.07
N ALA A 86 -14.88 33.50 14.67
CA ALA A 86 -14.60 33.51 16.11
C ALA A 86 -15.88 33.51 16.96
N ALA A 87 -16.96 34.15 16.49
CA ALA A 87 -18.21 34.24 17.25
C ALA A 87 -18.96 32.90 17.21
N ALA A 88 -19.09 32.30 16.02
CA ALA A 88 -19.70 30.98 15.88
C ALA A 88 -18.91 29.90 16.64
N LEU A 89 -17.58 29.95 16.59
CA LEU A 89 -16.74 29.02 17.34
C LEU A 89 -16.90 29.17 18.84
N ALA A 90 -16.91 30.40 19.37
CA ALA A 90 -17.11 30.64 20.80
C ALA A 90 -18.48 30.13 21.28
N GLU A 91 -19.53 30.31 20.47
CA GLU A 91 -20.86 29.78 20.78
C GLU A 91 -20.90 28.25 20.73
N ALA A 92 -20.25 27.63 19.74
CA ALA A 92 -20.14 26.17 19.66
C ALA A 92 -19.41 25.57 20.87
N VAL A 93 -18.33 26.21 21.35
CA VAL A 93 -17.63 25.80 22.58
C VAL A 93 -18.57 25.94 23.79
N ARG A 94 -19.26 27.07 23.93
CA ARG A 94 -20.20 27.29 25.04
C ARG A 94 -21.31 26.23 25.08
N LEU A 95 -21.90 25.89 23.92
CA LEU A 95 -22.92 24.85 23.80
C LEU A 95 -22.35 23.45 24.08
N THR A 96 -21.09 23.20 23.73
CA THR A 96 -20.39 21.95 24.05
C THR A 96 -20.21 21.79 25.57
N ASP A 97 -19.75 22.84 26.26
CA ASP A 97 -19.58 22.82 27.73
C ASP A 97 -20.92 22.62 28.47
N GLU A 98 -21.99 23.25 27.97
CA GLU A 98 -23.35 23.08 28.46
C GLU A 98 -23.82 21.61 28.28
N ALA A 99 -23.63 21.04 27.09
CA ALA A 99 -23.98 19.65 26.79
C ALA A 99 -23.18 18.63 27.62
N LEU A 100 -21.89 18.87 27.87
CA LEU A 100 -21.05 17.98 28.67
C LEU A 100 -21.42 17.99 30.16
N SER A 101 -21.97 19.11 30.63
CA SER A 101 -22.44 19.30 32.02
C SER A 101 -23.87 18.80 32.23
N ASP A 102 -24.63 18.59 31.16
CA ASP A 102 -26.01 18.13 31.20
C ASP A 102 -26.09 16.63 31.56
N PRO A 103 -26.78 16.26 32.67
CA PRO A 103 -26.94 14.85 33.06
C PRO A 103 -27.82 14.05 32.10
N ASP A 104 -28.69 14.71 31.33
CA ASP A 104 -29.60 14.08 30.37
C ASP A 104 -28.97 13.92 28.98
N ALA A 105 -27.77 14.49 28.76
CA ALA A 105 -27.02 14.31 27.53
C ALA A 105 -26.29 12.94 27.52
N GLU A 106 -26.63 12.12 26.53
CA GLU A 106 -26.00 10.82 26.27
C GLU A 106 -25.00 10.88 25.12
N VAL A 107 -25.23 11.78 24.15
CA VAL A 107 -24.37 11.97 22.98
C VAL A 107 -24.23 13.47 22.70
N VAL A 108 -23.02 13.94 22.45
CA VAL A 108 -22.75 15.28 21.90
C VAL A 108 -22.17 15.12 20.50
N TYR A 109 -22.91 15.55 19.49
CA TYR A 109 -22.49 15.54 18.09
C TYR A 109 -21.83 16.87 17.73
N GLN A 110 -20.69 16.81 17.02
CA GLN A 110 -19.91 17.98 16.60
C GLN A 110 -19.39 18.84 17.76
N ALA A 111 -19.02 18.20 18.87
CA ALA A 111 -18.48 18.88 20.05
C ALA A 111 -17.24 19.72 19.69
N ALA A 112 -17.28 21.01 20.00
CA ALA A 112 -16.25 21.96 19.61
C ALA A 112 -15.29 22.23 20.78
N PHE A 113 -13.99 22.11 20.51
CA PHE A 113 -12.93 22.47 21.43
C PHE A 113 -12.06 23.58 20.84
N ALA A 114 -11.77 24.59 21.66
CA ALA A 114 -10.85 25.66 21.29
C ALA A 114 -9.91 26.01 22.45
N THR A 115 -8.64 26.25 22.12
CA THR A 115 -7.62 26.81 23.01
C THR A 115 -6.84 27.90 22.27
N ASP A 116 -5.81 28.43 22.92
CA ASP A 116 -4.93 29.40 22.30
C ASP A 116 -4.10 28.87 21.12
N GLU A 117 -3.94 27.55 21.02
CA GLU A 117 -3.15 26.90 19.97
C GLU A 117 -3.92 25.84 19.18
N PHE A 118 -5.05 25.35 19.68
CA PHE A 118 -5.80 24.23 19.10
C PHE A 118 -7.25 24.57 18.80
N VAL A 119 -7.78 24.04 17.70
CA VAL A 119 -9.21 23.98 17.42
C VAL A 119 -9.58 22.62 16.84
N GLY A 120 -10.68 22.04 17.29
CA GLY A 120 -11.17 20.79 16.71
C GLY A 120 -12.62 20.50 17.03
N PHE A 121 -13.19 19.62 16.22
CA PHE A 121 -14.59 19.22 16.28
C PHE A 121 -14.63 17.70 16.36
N ALA A 122 -15.04 17.17 17.51
CA ALA A 122 -15.22 15.74 17.67
C ALA A 122 -16.56 15.34 17.07
N ASP A 123 -16.56 14.34 16.19
CA ASP A 123 -17.80 13.85 15.57
C ASP A 123 -18.80 13.46 16.67
N PHE A 124 -18.38 12.62 17.63
CA PHE A 124 -19.24 12.22 18.75
C PHE A 124 -18.46 12.15 20.07
N LEU A 125 -19.08 12.65 21.13
CA LEU A 125 -18.76 12.29 22.52
C LEU A 125 -19.95 11.49 23.06
N VAL A 126 -19.71 10.27 23.51
CA VAL A 126 -20.78 9.36 23.95
C VAL A 126 -20.57 9.00 25.39
N ARG A 127 -21.61 9.13 26.21
CA ARG A 127 -21.56 8.77 27.61
C ARG A 127 -21.51 7.26 27.74
N SER A 128 -20.55 6.75 28.50
CA SER A 128 -20.41 5.31 28.75
C SER A 128 -21.70 4.75 29.35
N PRO A 129 -22.17 3.56 28.94
CA PRO A 129 -23.32 2.91 29.57
C PRO A 129 -23.01 2.46 31.01
N SER A 130 -21.73 2.22 31.31
CA SER A 130 -21.26 1.80 32.63
C SER A 130 -20.63 2.97 33.37
N ALA A 131 -20.95 3.09 34.65
CA ALA A 131 -20.26 4.00 35.56
C ALA A 131 -18.88 3.45 35.94
N ASP A 132 -17.94 4.35 36.16
CA ASP A 132 -16.64 4.05 36.76
C ASP A 132 -16.80 3.72 38.27
N PRO A 133 -15.71 3.33 38.97
CA PRO A 133 -15.77 3.05 40.41
C PRO A 133 -16.23 4.23 41.28
N SER A 134 -16.20 5.46 40.77
CA SER A 134 -16.69 6.66 41.46
C SER A 134 -18.20 6.91 41.26
N GLY A 135 -18.86 6.11 40.41
CA GLY A 135 -20.28 6.24 40.06
C GLY A 135 -20.54 7.21 38.91
N VAL A 136 -19.49 7.75 38.28
CA VAL A 136 -19.61 8.67 37.13
C VAL A 136 -19.58 7.86 35.84
N ARG A 137 -20.46 8.16 34.88
CA ARG A 137 -20.37 7.59 33.53
C ARG A 137 -19.45 8.47 32.68
N PRO A 138 -18.21 8.02 32.37
CA PRO A 138 -17.27 8.83 31.63
C PRO A 138 -17.66 9.00 30.15
N TRP A 139 -17.17 10.05 29.52
CA TRP A 139 -17.33 10.28 28.09
C TRP A 139 -16.31 9.48 27.26
N ILE A 140 -16.80 8.84 26.20
CA ILE A 140 -16.03 8.12 25.19
C ILE A 140 -15.92 9.03 23.97
N VAL A 141 -14.71 9.31 23.51
CA VAL A 141 -14.50 10.02 22.25
C VAL A 141 -14.68 9.04 21.09
N GLN A 142 -15.56 9.38 20.16
CA GLN A 142 -15.73 8.64 18.92
C GLN A 142 -15.55 9.52 17.69
N ASP A 143 -15.02 8.92 16.63
CA ASP A 143 -14.80 9.58 15.34
C ASP A 143 -15.19 8.61 14.22
N THR A 144 -15.84 9.13 13.19
CA THR A 144 -16.33 8.35 12.06
C THR A 144 -15.32 8.39 10.93
N LYS A 145 -14.99 7.22 10.39
CA LYS A 145 -14.06 7.10 9.27
C LYS A 145 -14.60 6.12 8.26
N LEU A 146 -14.68 6.54 7.00
CA LEU A 146 -15.00 5.65 5.88
C LEU A 146 -13.96 4.54 5.72
N ALA A 147 -12.74 4.75 6.21
CA ALA A 147 -11.69 3.73 6.19
C ALA A 147 -12.11 2.47 6.96
N ARG A 148 -11.64 1.31 6.47
CA ARG A 148 -11.95 -0.03 7.03
C ARG A 148 -10.92 -0.52 8.04
N ARG A 149 -9.91 0.30 8.33
CA ARG A 149 -8.85 0.01 9.28
C ARG A 149 -8.50 1.28 10.01
N ALA A 150 -8.27 1.16 11.31
CA ALA A 150 -7.76 2.25 12.12
C ALA A 150 -6.42 2.73 11.55
N ARG A 151 -6.36 4.00 11.14
CA ARG A 151 -5.10 4.66 10.78
C ARG A 151 -4.58 5.40 12.00
N VAL A 152 -3.26 5.35 12.21
CA VAL A 152 -2.59 6.07 13.31
C VAL A 152 -2.98 7.55 13.32
N THR A 153 -3.12 8.17 12.15
CA THR A 153 -3.53 9.58 12.01
C THR A 153 -4.94 9.87 12.53
N ALA A 154 -5.88 8.93 12.39
CA ALA A 154 -7.23 9.06 12.97
C ALA A 154 -7.20 8.86 14.50
N LEU A 155 -6.35 7.96 14.99
CA LEU A 155 -6.18 7.74 16.43
C LEU A 155 -5.54 8.96 17.12
N MET A 156 -4.61 9.65 16.45
CA MET A 156 -4.03 10.91 16.96
C MET A 156 -5.10 12.02 17.09
N GLN A 157 -6.09 12.06 16.21
CA GLN A 157 -7.21 12.99 16.30
C GLN A 157 -8.06 12.72 17.56
N LEU A 158 -8.39 11.45 17.82
CA LEU A 158 -9.10 11.06 19.04
C LEU A 158 -8.32 11.44 20.31
N ALA A 159 -7.01 11.17 20.33
CA ALA A 159 -6.14 11.55 21.44
C ALA A 159 -6.11 13.07 21.68
N ALA A 160 -6.20 13.88 20.62
CA ALA A 160 -6.29 15.33 20.75
C ALA A 160 -7.55 15.75 21.52
N TYR A 161 -8.68 15.09 21.29
CA TYR A 161 -9.95 15.36 21.97
C TYR A 161 -9.97 14.84 23.42
N VAL A 162 -9.35 13.69 23.67
CA VAL A 162 -9.08 13.19 25.02
C VAL A 162 -8.29 14.22 25.84
N ASP A 163 -7.22 14.80 25.29
CA ASP A 163 -6.44 15.89 25.93
C ASP A 163 -7.32 17.12 26.23
N GLN A 164 -8.34 17.41 25.41
CA GLN A 164 -9.26 18.51 25.68
C GLN A 164 -10.17 18.20 26.87
N LEU A 165 -10.71 16.98 26.95
CA LEU A 165 -11.55 16.55 28.07
C LEU A 165 -10.77 16.56 29.39
N ASP A 166 -9.53 16.05 29.38
CA ASP A 166 -8.64 16.07 30.54
C ASP A 166 -8.35 17.49 31.02
N ARG A 167 -8.07 18.42 30.10
CA ARG A 167 -7.87 19.84 30.45
C ARG A 167 -9.12 20.46 31.07
N LEU A 168 -10.30 20.13 30.57
CA LEU A 168 -11.57 20.65 31.09
C LEU A 168 -12.00 19.98 32.41
N GLY A 169 -11.28 18.94 32.85
CA GLY A 169 -11.65 18.16 34.03
C GLY A 169 -12.91 17.32 33.83
N ILE A 170 -13.27 17.04 32.58
CA ILE A 170 -14.44 16.23 32.23
C ILE A 170 -14.06 14.74 32.31
N PRO A 171 -14.76 13.93 33.12
CA PRO A 171 -14.48 12.50 33.22
C PRO A 171 -14.61 11.80 31.86
N ARG A 172 -13.53 11.15 31.43
CA ARG A 172 -13.44 10.42 30.15
C ARG A 172 -13.05 8.96 30.35
N ALA A 173 -13.37 8.13 29.36
CA ALA A 173 -13.05 6.71 29.42
C ALA A 173 -11.55 6.46 29.17
N ASP A 174 -11.09 5.27 29.53
CA ASP A 174 -9.74 4.79 29.21
C ASP A 174 -9.61 4.34 27.75
N GLU A 175 -10.68 4.44 26.97
CA GLU A 175 -10.79 3.96 25.60
C GLU A 175 -11.46 5.00 24.69
N VAL A 176 -11.04 4.98 23.42
CA VAL A 176 -11.64 5.75 22.33
C VAL A 176 -12.08 4.80 21.21
N GLN A 177 -12.99 5.26 20.36
CA GLN A 177 -13.60 4.40 19.34
C GLN A 177 -13.58 5.05 17.95
N LEU A 178 -13.19 4.28 16.94
CA LEU A 178 -13.38 4.63 15.54
C LEU A 178 -14.56 3.85 14.98
N LEU A 179 -15.54 4.56 14.42
CA LEU A 179 -16.71 3.99 13.77
C LEU A 179 -16.44 3.85 12.27
N LEU A 180 -16.10 2.63 11.83
CA LEU A 180 -15.55 2.36 10.51
C LEU A 180 -16.64 2.24 9.43
N GLY A 181 -16.22 2.40 8.17
CA GLY A 181 -17.13 2.36 7.01
C GLY A 181 -17.79 1.00 6.78
N ASP A 182 -17.23 -0.09 7.30
CA ASP A 182 -17.80 -1.44 7.28
C ASP A 182 -18.81 -1.71 8.41
N GLY A 183 -19.14 -0.67 9.19
CA GLY A 183 -20.05 -0.77 10.33
C GLY A 183 -19.41 -1.27 11.62
N THR A 184 -18.15 -1.71 11.59
CA THR A 184 -17.45 -2.16 12.79
C THR A 184 -16.96 -1.00 13.65
N THR A 185 -16.73 -1.26 14.94
CA THR A 185 -16.13 -0.31 15.87
C THR A 185 -14.74 -0.79 16.27
N SER A 186 -13.73 0.04 16.02
CA SER A 186 -12.36 -0.22 16.45
C SER A 186 -12.08 0.53 17.75
N THR A 187 -11.86 -0.21 18.84
CA THR A 187 -11.63 0.34 20.17
C THR A 187 -10.14 0.34 20.50
N HIS A 188 -9.65 1.45 21.07
CA HIS A 188 -8.24 1.64 21.40
C HIS A 188 -8.06 2.26 22.78
N ARG A 189 -7.03 1.81 23.51
CA ARG A 189 -6.69 2.34 24.84
C ARG A 189 -6.07 3.73 24.69
N VAL A 190 -6.49 4.65 25.55
CA VAL A 190 -5.98 6.03 25.58
C VAL A 190 -4.48 6.06 25.90
N ASP A 191 -4.02 5.18 26.78
CA ASP A 191 -2.61 5.07 27.20
C ASP A 191 -1.65 4.74 26.05
N ASP A 192 -2.13 4.09 25.00
CA ASP A 192 -1.35 3.79 23.80
C ASP A 192 -1.24 5.00 22.85
N LEU A 193 -2.13 5.99 23.00
CA LEU A 193 -2.29 7.08 22.04
C LEU A 193 -1.73 8.41 22.55
N LEU A 194 -1.97 8.76 23.81
CA LEU A 194 -1.55 10.04 24.39
C LEU A 194 -0.04 10.30 24.27
N PRO A 195 0.87 9.35 24.58
CA PRO A 195 2.31 9.61 24.45
C PRO A 195 2.73 9.97 23.02
N VAL A 196 2.11 9.34 22.02
CA VAL A 196 2.38 9.63 20.60
C VAL A 196 1.83 11.01 20.22
N PHE A 197 0.62 11.34 20.68
CA PHE A 197 0.03 12.65 20.47
C PHE A 197 0.87 13.77 21.10
N GLU A 198 1.34 13.60 22.34
CA GLU A 198 2.18 14.57 23.04
C GLU A 198 3.49 14.84 22.29
N LEU A 199 4.17 13.78 21.82
CA LEU A 199 5.38 13.90 21.01
C LEU A 199 5.12 14.67 19.71
N ARG A 200 4.00 14.38 19.03
CA ARG A 200 3.61 15.05 17.78
C ARG A 200 3.21 16.51 18.00
N ARG A 201 2.51 16.81 19.10
CA ARG A 201 2.17 18.18 19.50
C ARG A 201 3.44 18.98 19.83
N ALA A 202 4.38 18.40 20.55
CA ALA A 202 5.67 19.03 20.84
C ALA A 202 6.46 19.31 19.55
N ARG A 203 6.49 18.36 18.63
CA ARG A 203 7.09 18.53 17.29
C ARG A 203 6.43 19.66 16.51
N LEU A 204 5.10 19.70 16.47
CA LEU A 204 4.35 20.73 15.77
C LEU A 204 4.63 22.14 16.34
N ARG A 205 4.68 22.27 17.67
CA ARG A 205 5.06 23.52 18.34
C ARG A 205 6.48 23.97 17.96
N ALA A 206 7.43 23.04 17.91
CA ALA A 206 8.79 23.35 17.50
C ALA A 206 8.85 23.86 16.04
N LEU A 207 8.11 23.23 15.13
CA LEU A 207 7.97 23.67 13.73
C LEU A 207 7.34 25.06 13.64
N ILE A 208 6.26 25.35 14.38
CA ILE A 208 5.61 26.68 14.40
C ILE A 208 6.57 27.75 14.95
N ALA A 209 7.27 27.44 16.05
CA ALA A 209 8.18 28.37 16.70
C ALA A 209 9.33 28.79 15.78
N ASP A 210 9.88 27.85 15.01
CA ASP A 210 10.90 28.14 13.98
C ASP A 210 10.43 29.18 12.96
N ARG A 211 9.16 29.13 12.57
CA ARG A 211 8.63 30.04 11.53
C ARG A 211 8.58 31.49 11.97
N ARG A 212 8.73 31.79 13.28
CA ARG A 212 8.72 33.15 13.85
C ARG A 212 7.61 34.00 13.24
N VAL A 213 6.38 33.48 13.28
CA VAL A 213 5.23 34.05 12.57
C VAL A 213 4.95 35.51 12.96
N GLY A 214 5.35 35.95 14.16
CA GLY A 214 5.29 37.36 14.58
C GLY A 214 6.11 38.35 13.76
N LEU A 215 7.02 37.87 12.88
CA LEU A 215 7.71 38.73 11.90
C LEU A 215 6.83 39.08 10.68
N GLY A 216 5.64 38.49 10.57
CA GLY A 216 4.74 38.69 9.43
C GLY A 216 5.40 38.33 8.10
N ALA A 217 5.05 39.09 7.05
CA ALA A 217 5.58 38.94 5.70
C ALA A 217 7.10 39.19 5.58
N ALA A 218 7.72 39.87 6.56
CA ALA A 218 9.17 40.12 6.57
C ALA A 218 9.99 38.95 7.14
N GLY A 219 9.34 37.90 7.65
CA GLY A 219 10.02 36.69 8.14
C GLY A 219 10.62 35.84 7.01
N PRO A 220 11.62 34.99 7.31
CA PRO A 220 12.25 34.14 6.31
C PRO A 220 11.27 33.06 5.83
N VAL A 221 11.33 32.69 4.54
CA VAL A 221 10.63 31.53 3.98
C VAL A 221 11.46 30.26 4.23
N ILE A 222 10.79 29.12 4.46
CA ILE A 222 11.50 27.84 4.60
C ILE A 222 12.12 27.42 3.27
N ALA A 223 13.44 27.28 3.25
CA ALA A 223 14.18 26.89 2.04
C ALA A 223 14.03 25.38 1.77
N TRP A 224 14.06 24.98 0.50
CA TRP A 224 14.13 23.56 0.16
C TRP A 224 15.43 22.94 0.65
N GLY A 225 15.30 21.82 1.37
CA GLY A 225 16.45 21.12 1.94
C GLY A 225 17.25 21.96 2.93
N ASP A 226 16.60 22.90 3.64
CA ASP A 226 17.22 23.73 4.68
C ASP A 226 17.89 22.84 5.73
N ALA A 227 19.21 22.94 5.81
CA ALA A 227 20.03 22.19 6.75
C ALA A 227 20.30 22.96 8.06
N ARG A 228 19.70 24.17 8.21
CA ARG A 228 19.93 25.00 9.39
C ARG A 228 19.03 24.55 10.52
N GLY A 229 19.63 23.88 11.50
CA GLY A 229 19.02 23.61 12.80
C GLY A 229 18.82 22.13 13.08
N GLU A 230 18.57 21.84 14.36
CA GLU A 230 18.34 20.49 14.87
C GLU A 230 16.95 19.93 14.53
N LEU A 231 16.11 20.72 13.83
CA LEU A 231 14.75 20.31 13.52
C LEU A 231 14.69 19.21 12.47
N ASP A 232 15.58 19.16 11.47
CA ASP A 232 15.55 18.12 10.42
C ASP A 232 14.14 17.97 9.79
N VAL A 233 13.70 19.00 9.05
CA VAL A 233 12.35 19.08 8.49
C VAL A 233 12.14 18.02 7.41
N ILE A 234 11.11 17.21 7.58
CA ILE A 234 10.82 16.09 6.67
C ILE A 234 10.01 16.58 5.45
N ALA A 235 10.53 16.29 4.25
CA ALA A 235 9.85 16.51 2.98
C ALA A 235 9.46 15.17 2.35
N CYS A 236 8.20 15.02 1.92
CA CYS A 236 7.73 13.77 1.31
C CYS A 236 8.25 13.58 -0.13
N GLY A 237 8.65 14.68 -0.79
CA GLY A 237 9.21 14.64 -2.14
C GLY A 237 8.19 14.43 -3.27
N ARG A 238 6.89 14.30 -2.95
CA ARG A 238 5.86 13.89 -3.90
C ARG A 238 4.60 14.76 -3.93
N CYS A 239 4.29 15.51 -2.86
CA CYS A 239 3.15 16.43 -2.88
C CYS A 239 3.43 17.61 -3.83
N ALA A 240 2.40 18.35 -4.24
CA ALA A 240 2.53 19.47 -5.18
C ALA A 240 3.60 20.48 -4.73
N THR A 241 3.62 20.83 -3.45
CA THR A 241 4.62 21.73 -2.86
C THR A 241 6.04 21.19 -2.97
N CYS A 242 6.26 19.90 -2.73
CA CYS A 242 7.59 19.29 -2.88
C CYS A 242 7.99 19.15 -4.35
N GLU A 243 7.06 18.81 -5.25
CA GLU A 243 7.35 18.60 -6.67
C GLU A 243 7.90 19.87 -7.33
N ILE A 244 7.32 21.03 -7.01
CA ILE A 244 7.82 22.34 -7.45
C ILE A 244 9.31 22.50 -7.10
N GLU A 245 9.66 22.23 -5.84
CA GLU A 245 11.01 22.42 -5.33
C GLU A 245 11.98 21.34 -5.83
N VAL A 246 11.52 20.09 -5.96
CA VAL A 246 12.29 18.98 -6.53
C VAL A 246 12.71 19.30 -7.97
N VAL A 247 11.79 19.82 -8.78
CA VAL A 247 12.09 20.25 -10.15
C VAL A 247 13.00 21.49 -10.15
N ALA A 248 12.64 22.53 -9.40
CA ALA A 248 13.39 23.79 -9.36
C ALA A 248 14.85 23.61 -8.91
N HIS A 249 15.09 22.75 -7.93
CA HIS A 249 16.42 22.47 -7.39
C HIS A 249 17.15 21.33 -8.11
N ARG A 250 16.54 20.73 -9.14
CA ARG A 250 17.06 19.53 -9.81
C ARG A 250 17.45 18.45 -8.82
N ASP A 251 16.62 18.30 -7.79
CA ASP A 251 16.91 17.47 -6.62
C ASP A 251 17.05 16.00 -7.01
N LEU A 252 17.80 15.24 -6.22
CA LEU A 252 17.97 13.79 -6.40
C LEU A 252 16.64 13.01 -6.44
N LEU A 253 15.57 13.53 -5.83
CA LEU A 253 14.23 12.94 -5.92
C LEU A 253 13.65 12.92 -7.34
N LEU A 254 14.26 13.63 -8.30
CA LEU A 254 13.94 13.46 -9.72
C LEU A 254 14.33 12.07 -10.25
N VAL A 255 15.33 11.41 -9.65
CA VAL A 255 15.85 10.13 -10.12
C VAL A 255 14.86 9.02 -9.77
N ALA A 256 14.39 8.29 -10.80
CA ALA A 256 13.39 7.25 -10.61
C ALA A 256 13.92 6.16 -9.67
N GLY A 257 13.16 5.86 -8.60
CA GLY A 257 13.57 4.91 -7.57
C GLY A 257 14.53 5.46 -6.50
N MET A 258 14.81 6.77 -6.48
CA MET A 258 15.56 7.40 -5.40
C MET A 258 14.81 7.30 -4.07
N ARG A 259 15.46 6.73 -3.05
CA ARG A 259 14.93 6.67 -1.69
C ARG A 259 15.36 7.87 -0.84
N PRO A 260 14.57 8.29 0.16
CA PRO A 260 14.97 9.37 1.08
C PRO A 260 16.33 9.13 1.76
N VAL A 261 16.59 7.89 2.21
CA VAL A 261 17.87 7.52 2.83
C VAL A 261 19.03 7.58 1.82
N GLN A 262 18.81 7.13 0.59
CA GLN A 262 19.83 7.20 -0.48
C GLN A 262 20.14 8.66 -0.83
N ARG A 263 19.10 9.49 -0.97
CA ARG A 263 19.23 10.94 -1.16
C ARG A 263 20.06 11.57 -0.04
N GLU A 264 19.77 11.24 1.22
CA GLU A 264 20.50 11.82 2.34
C GLU A 264 21.97 11.40 2.36
N ARG A 265 22.27 10.12 2.11
CA ARG A 265 23.64 9.62 1.97
C ARG A 265 24.39 10.31 0.82
N LEU A 266 23.74 10.57 -0.31
CA LEU A 266 24.32 11.30 -1.44
C LEU A 266 24.57 12.77 -1.08
N ARG A 267 23.61 13.45 -0.45
CA ARG A 267 23.76 14.84 0.00
C ARG A 267 24.89 14.99 1.02
N ALA A 268 25.00 14.07 1.97
CA ALA A 268 26.10 14.03 2.94
C ALA A 268 27.47 13.83 2.27
N ALA A 269 27.52 13.17 1.10
CA ALA A 269 28.71 13.04 0.27
C ALA A 269 28.93 14.21 -0.71
N GLY A 270 28.14 15.28 -0.63
CA GLY A 270 28.24 16.45 -1.49
C GLY A 270 27.56 16.33 -2.86
N VAL A 271 26.81 15.25 -3.11
CA VAL A 271 26.02 15.05 -4.33
C VAL A 271 24.58 15.45 -4.03
N SER A 272 24.13 16.62 -4.49
CA SER A 272 22.81 17.16 -4.14
C SER A 272 21.81 17.26 -5.30
N THR A 273 22.26 17.10 -6.54
CA THR A 273 21.41 17.21 -7.73
C THR A 273 21.51 15.97 -8.63
N ILE A 274 20.51 15.78 -9.49
CA ILE A 274 20.53 14.74 -10.52
C ILE A 274 21.78 14.86 -11.44
N ASP A 275 22.18 16.08 -11.78
CA ASP A 275 23.37 16.35 -12.61
C ASP A 275 24.66 15.94 -11.91
N ALA A 276 24.79 16.31 -10.63
CA ALA A 276 25.95 15.94 -9.82
C ALA A 276 26.04 14.41 -9.67
N LEU A 277 24.91 13.73 -9.48
CA LEU A 277 24.88 12.27 -9.41
C LEU A 277 25.30 11.64 -10.74
N ALA A 278 24.77 12.11 -11.86
CA ALA A 278 25.12 11.60 -13.18
C ALA A 278 26.63 11.75 -13.48
N ALA A 279 27.26 12.84 -13.02
CA ALA A 279 28.68 13.11 -13.19
C ALA A 279 29.59 12.46 -12.13
N ALA A 280 29.04 11.93 -11.03
CA ALA A 280 29.83 11.45 -9.91
C ALA A 280 30.63 10.17 -10.24
N ALA A 281 31.93 10.20 -9.93
CA ALA A 281 32.83 9.07 -10.18
C ALA A 281 32.70 7.96 -9.13
N GLN A 282 32.48 8.34 -7.86
CA GLN A 282 32.41 7.45 -6.71
C GLN A 282 31.16 7.74 -5.87
N GLY A 283 30.60 6.69 -5.27
CA GLY A 283 29.45 6.80 -4.39
C GLY A 283 29.83 7.03 -2.93
N PRO A 284 28.85 7.38 -2.07
CA PRO A 284 29.06 7.48 -0.63
C PRO A 284 29.54 6.14 -0.03
N ALA A 285 30.40 6.18 1.00
CA ALA A 285 30.91 4.96 1.65
C ALA A 285 29.80 4.10 2.29
N ALA A 286 28.68 4.72 2.70
CA ALA A 286 27.52 4.04 3.26
C ALA A 286 26.49 3.59 2.19
N MET A 287 26.92 3.46 0.94
CA MET A 287 26.09 3.02 -0.18
C MET A 287 26.85 1.99 -1.01
N SER A 288 26.19 0.88 -1.35
CA SER A 288 26.82 -0.15 -2.18
C SER A 288 27.15 0.38 -3.59
N ALA A 289 28.24 -0.13 -4.16
CA ALA A 289 28.70 0.27 -5.48
C ALA A 289 27.64 0.01 -6.57
N ASP A 290 26.90 -1.08 -6.47
CA ASP A 290 25.84 -1.45 -7.42
C ASP A 290 24.63 -0.51 -7.33
N THR A 291 24.19 -0.18 -6.13
CA THR A 291 23.11 0.80 -5.91
C THR A 291 23.51 2.16 -6.48
N PHE A 292 24.73 2.62 -6.17
CA PHE A 292 25.23 3.88 -6.68
C PHE A 292 25.34 3.88 -8.21
N ALA A 293 25.90 2.82 -8.81
CA ALA A 293 26.02 2.68 -10.26
C ALA A 293 24.65 2.67 -10.94
N SER A 294 23.66 1.97 -10.36
CA SER A 294 22.29 1.94 -10.87
C SER A 294 21.63 3.33 -10.82
N LEU A 295 21.73 4.04 -9.70
CA LEU A 295 21.18 5.40 -9.56
C LEU A 295 21.87 6.39 -10.50
N ARG A 296 23.19 6.28 -10.68
CA ARG A 296 23.95 7.11 -11.63
C ARG A 296 23.52 6.87 -13.07
N THR A 297 23.38 5.60 -13.49
CA THR A 297 22.87 5.25 -14.83
C THR A 297 21.47 5.79 -15.05
N GLN A 298 20.60 5.65 -14.06
CA GLN A 298 19.24 6.18 -14.09
C GLN A 298 19.23 7.71 -14.23
N ALA A 299 20.04 8.43 -13.44
CA ALA A 299 20.19 9.88 -13.52
C ALA A 299 20.68 10.34 -14.90
N ARG A 300 21.72 9.70 -15.45
CA ARG A 300 22.25 10.00 -16.78
C ARG A 300 21.18 9.82 -17.86
N LEU A 301 20.48 8.68 -17.87
CA LEU A 301 19.45 8.42 -18.87
C LEU A 301 18.30 9.41 -18.79
N GLN A 302 17.87 9.81 -17.59
CA GLN A 302 16.84 10.84 -17.43
C GLN A 302 17.29 12.22 -17.90
N LEU A 303 18.58 12.56 -17.81
CA LEU A 303 19.11 13.83 -18.31
C LEU A 303 19.22 13.87 -19.83
N GLU A 304 19.58 12.74 -20.44
CA GLU A 304 19.73 12.62 -21.91
C GLU A 304 18.37 12.39 -22.61
N SER A 305 17.36 11.96 -21.86
CA SER A 305 16.04 11.62 -22.38
C SER A 305 15.16 12.86 -22.57
N PRO A 306 14.46 12.99 -23.72
CA PRO A 306 13.47 14.05 -23.90
C PRO A 306 12.25 13.89 -22.98
N ALA A 307 12.05 12.72 -22.38
CA ALA A 307 10.97 12.42 -21.45
C ALA A 307 11.41 12.37 -19.97
N GLY A 308 12.65 12.77 -19.68
CA GLY A 308 13.29 12.44 -18.39
C GLY A 308 13.21 13.51 -17.31
N VAL A 309 13.44 14.79 -17.63
CA VAL A 309 13.24 15.91 -16.71
C VAL A 309 12.21 16.86 -17.32
N PRO A 310 11.17 17.29 -16.56
CA PRO A 310 10.19 18.23 -17.07
C PRO A 310 10.86 19.48 -17.65
N SER A 311 10.47 19.84 -18.87
CA SER A 311 10.87 21.08 -19.52
C SER A 311 9.70 21.64 -20.33
N ASP A 312 9.62 22.95 -20.45
CA ASP A 312 8.56 23.64 -21.20
C ASP A 312 8.60 23.32 -22.71
N GLU A 313 9.70 22.74 -23.19
CA GLU A 313 9.95 22.40 -24.58
C GLU A 313 9.74 20.90 -24.89
N ALA A 314 9.37 20.09 -23.90
CA ALA A 314 9.20 18.65 -24.08
C ALA A 314 8.02 18.35 -25.03
N PRO A 315 8.22 17.51 -26.07
CA PRO A 315 7.12 17.06 -26.92
C PRO A 315 6.03 16.35 -26.10
N LEU A 316 4.76 16.53 -26.48
CA LEU A 316 3.61 15.89 -25.84
C LEU A 316 3.76 14.35 -25.74
N HIS A 317 4.47 13.74 -26.70
CA HIS A 317 4.81 12.32 -26.73
C HIS A 317 6.32 12.09 -26.82
N ALA A 318 7.07 12.67 -25.89
CA ALA A 318 8.50 12.42 -25.79
C ALA A 318 8.78 10.91 -25.58
N VAL A 319 9.55 10.32 -26.50
CA VAL A 319 9.97 8.93 -26.40
C VAL A 319 11.13 8.84 -25.41
N PRO A 320 11.02 8.10 -24.28
CA PRO A 320 12.11 8.01 -23.33
C PRO A 320 13.28 7.24 -23.93
N THR A 321 14.52 7.63 -23.58
CA THR A 321 15.67 6.77 -23.85
C THR A 321 15.65 5.54 -22.94
N PHE A 322 16.26 4.44 -23.35
CA PHE A 322 16.36 3.26 -22.50
C PHE A 322 17.66 2.48 -22.73
N GLU A 323 18.06 1.72 -21.72
CA GLU A 323 19.17 0.76 -21.81
C GLU A 323 18.78 -0.58 -21.19
N VAL A 324 19.20 -1.68 -21.84
CA VAL A 324 19.07 -3.03 -21.29
C VAL A 324 20.27 -3.31 -20.37
N VAL A 325 20.10 -3.05 -19.07
CA VAL A 325 21.18 -3.15 -18.08
C VAL A 325 21.37 -4.57 -17.54
N ALA A 326 20.36 -5.42 -17.64
CA ALA A 326 20.44 -6.81 -17.19
C ALA A 326 19.79 -7.77 -18.21
N PRO A 327 20.43 -8.03 -19.37
CA PRO A 327 19.84 -8.80 -20.46
C PRO A 327 19.36 -10.21 -20.07
N LYS A 328 20.07 -10.88 -19.15
CA LYS A 328 19.66 -12.21 -18.64
C LYS A 328 18.28 -12.19 -17.98
N SER A 329 17.87 -11.04 -17.43
CA SER A 329 16.56 -10.88 -16.76
C SER A 329 15.39 -10.92 -17.75
N LEU A 330 15.62 -10.63 -19.03
CA LEU A 330 14.61 -10.78 -20.08
C LEU A 330 14.31 -12.26 -20.38
N GLY A 331 15.26 -13.16 -20.09
CA GLY A 331 15.08 -14.61 -20.24
C GLY A 331 14.05 -15.23 -19.28
N VAL A 332 13.55 -14.47 -18.30
CA VAL A 332 12.46 -14.91 -17.40
C VAL A 332 11.11 -14.92 -18.13
N LEU A 333 10.97 -14.18 -19.24
CA LEU A 333 9.76 -14.19 -20.03
C LEU A 333 9.50 -15.59 -20.60
N PRO A 334 8.28 -16.12 -20.47
CA PRO A 334 7.94 -17.39 -21.07
C PRO A 334 7.92 -17.28 -22.59
N ARG A 335 8.07 -18.43 -23.25
CA ARG A 335 7.87 -18.51 -24.70
C ARG A 335 6.43 -18.08 -25.04
N PRO A 336 6.24 -17.12 -25.96
CA PRO A 336 4.89 -16.75 -26.42
C PRO A 336 4.09 -17.95 -26.92
N ASP A 337 2.82 -18.00 -26.56
CA ASP A 337 1.85 -19.01 -26.97
C ASP A 337 0.64 -18.35 -27.65
N HIS A 338 0.01 -19.03 -28.60
CA HIS A 338 -1.19 -18.52 -29.28
C HIS A 338 -2.40 -18.41 -28.36
N GLY A 339 -2.39 -19.13 -27.24
CA GLY A 339 -3.38 -19.04 -26.17
C GLY A 339 -3.17 -17.88 -25.21
N ASP A 340 -2.10 -17.09 -25.33
CA ASP A 340 -1.84 -15.99 -24.40
C ASP A 340 -2.99 -14.98 -24.33
N LEU A 341 -3.18 -14.41 -23.14
CA LEU A 341 -4.15 -13.35 -22.85
C LEU A 341 -3.44 -12.17 -22.17
N PHE A 342 -3.97 -10.97 -22.37
CA PHE A 342 -3.50 -9.73 -21.76
C PHE A 342 -4.68 -9.12 -21.03
N PHE A 343 -4.57 -9.04 -19.70
CA PHE A 343 -5.71 -8.90 -18.80
C PHE A 343 -5.55 -7.67 -17.93
N ASP A 344 -6.65 -6.96 -17.72
CA ASP A 344 -6.71 -5.73 -16.94
C ASP A 344 -8.09 -5.58 -16.28
N PHE A 345 -8.12 -5.00 -15.07
CA PHE A 345 -9.34 -4.70 -14.33
C PHE A 345 -9.61 -3.21 -14.29
N GLU A 346 -10.89 -2.84 -14.31
CA GLU A 346 -11.33 -1.57 -13.74
C GLU A 346 -12.18 -1.83 -12.50
N GLY A 347 -11.93 -1.06 -11.44
CA GLY A 347 -12.60 -1.23 -10.16
C GLY A 347 -12.84 0.08 -9.41
N ASP A 348 -13.80 0.04 -8.49
CA ASP A 348 -14.12 1.12 -7.57
C ASP A 348 -13.95 0.65 -6.12
N PRO A 349 -12.89 1.06 -5.40
CA PRO A 349 -12.63 0.63 -4.03
C PRO A 349 -13.63 1.18 -3.00
N LEU A 350 -14.44 2.17 -3.37
CA LEU A 350 -15.46 2.80 -2.52
C LEU A 350 -16.86 2.25 -2.77
N TYR A 351 -17.02 1.31 -3.72
CA TYR A 351 -18.31 0.67 -3.96
C TYR A 351 -18.72 -0.19 -2.76
N THR A 352 -20.00 -0.13 -2.40
CA THR A 352 -20.61 -1.00 -1.40
C THR A 352 -22.11 -1.13 -1.68
N GLU A 353 -22.71 -2.25 -1.27
CA GLU A 353 -24.14 -2.51 -1.36
C GLU A 353 -24.66 -3.19 -0.07
N GLY A 354 -25.99 -3.21 0.10
CA GLY A 354 -26.63 -3.81 1.27
C GLY A 354 -26.23 -3.13 2.59
N ALA A 355 -25.86 -3.95 3.58
CA ALA A 355 -25.51 -3.49 4.93
C ALA A 355 -24.14 -2.77 5.02
N GLY A 356 -23.36 -2.74 3.94
CA GLY A 356 -22.06 -2.08 3.93
C GLY A 356 -20.91 -2.91 4.49
N GLU A 357 -21.10 -4.21 4.68
CA GLU A 357 -20.09 -5.12 5.27
C GLU A 357 -18.91 -5.40 4.32
N HIS A 358 -19.13 -5.24 3.02
CA HIS A 358 -18.15 -5.48 1.97
C HIS A 358 -17.97 -4.25 1.10
N TRP A 359 -16.73 -4.04 0.64
CA TRP A 359 -16.32 -2.85 -0.08
C TRP A 359 -15.35 -3.17 -1.20
N GLY A 360 -15.48 -2.39 -2.28
CA GLY A 360 -14.67 -2.48 -3.47
C GLY A 360 -15.27 -3.43 -4.49
N ILE A 361 -15.45 -3.01 -5.74
CA ILE A 361 -15.90 -3.86 -6.84
C ILE A 361 -14.91 -3.74 -8.01
N ASP A 362 -14.60 -4.83 -8.67
CA ASP A 362 -13.96 -4.88 -9.98
C ASP A 362 -15.06 -4.98 -11.04
N TYR A 363 -15.50 -3.82 -11.52
CA TYR A 363 -16.70 -3.70 -12.35
C TYR A 363 -16.49 -4.09 -13.82
N LEU A 364 -15.23 -4.17 -14.29
CA LEU A 364 -14.89 -4.58 -15.65
C LEU A 364 -13.69 -5.54 -15.66
N PHE A 365 -13.92 -6.75 -16.16
CA PHE A 365 -12.89 -7.75 -16.45
C PHE A 365 -12.58 -7.66 -17.94
N GLY A 366 -11.44 -7.08 -18.30
CA GLY A 366 -11.04 -6.90 -19.69
C GLY A 366 -9.89 -7.79 -20.11
N TRP A 367 -9.93 -8.30 -21.34
CA TRP A 367 -8.76 -8.93 -21.93
C TRP A 367 -8.69 -8.81 -23.43
N VAL A 368 -7.48 -8.89 -23.98
CA VAL A 368 -7.27 -9.16 -25.41
C VAL A 368 -6.51 -10.47 -25.63
N ASP A 369 -6.79 -11.13 -26.76
CA ASP A 369 -5.96 -12.24 -27.24
C ASP A 369 -4.75 -11.76 -28.05
N THR A 370 -3.94 -12.69 -28.56
CA THR A 370 -2.76 -12.36 -29.38
C THR A 370 -3.09 -11.67 -30.71
N ARG A 371 -4.37 -11.60 -31.11
CA ARG A 371 -4.87 -10.92 -32.31
C ARG A 371 -5.59 -9.60 -31.96
N GLU A 372 -5.46 -9.14 -30.72
CA GLU A 372 -6.12 -7.93 -30.19
C GLU A 372 -7.66 -8.01 -30.23
N VAL A 373 -8.22 -9.23 -30.22
CA VAL A 373 -9.67 -9.43 -30.05
C VAL A 373 -10.03 -9.24 -28.59
N TYR A 374 -10.84 -8.22 -28.32
CA TYR A 374 -11.23 -7.81 -26.98
C TYR A 374 -12.42 -8.64 -26.46
N GLY A 375 -12.28 -9.15 -25.24
CA GLY A 375 -13.36 -9.73 -24.45
C GLY A 375 -13.53 -8.93 -23.16
N ARG A 376 -14.78 -8.83 -22.71
CA ARG A 376 -15.13 -8.10 -21.48
C ARG A 376 -16.24 -8.78 -20.70
N LEU A 377 -16.22 -8.67 -19.38
CA LEU A 377 -17.35 -8.97 -18.50
C LEU A 377 -17.59 -7.78 -17.58
N TRP A 378 -18.83 -7.29 -17.53
CA TRP A 378 -19.26 -6.26 -16.60
C TRP A 378 -19.83 -6.85 -15.31
N ALA A 379 -19.65 -6.13 -14.22
CA ALA A 379 -20.25 -6.38 -12.93
C ALA A 379 -20.65 -5.06 -12.26
N HIS A 380 -21.91 -4.92 -11.87
CA HIS A 380 -22.44 -3.73 -11.22
C HIS A 380 -22.95 -3.99 -9.80
N THR A 381 -22.88 -5.24 -9.35
CA THR A 381 -23.20 -5.74 -8.00
C THR A 381 -22.21 -6.81 -7.59
N PHE A 382 -22.14 -7.17 -6.30
CA PHE A 382 -21.25 -8.25 -5.85
C PHE A 382 -21.66 -9.62 -6.41
N ASP A 383 -22.95 -9.86 -6.61
CA ASP A 383 -23.44 -11.08 -7.26
C ASP A 383 -23.00 -11.16 -8.73
N GLU A 384 -23.00 -10.04 -9.45
CA GLU A 384 -22.51 -9.97 -10.82
C GLU A 384 -20.98 -10.13 -10.88
N GLU A 385 -20.24 -9.56 -9.92
CA GLU A 385 -18.79 -9.68 -9.79
C GLU A 385 -18.40 -11.15 -9.56
N ARG A 386 -19.09 -11.82 -8.64
CA ARG A 386 -18.95 -13.26 -8.40
C ARG A 386 -19.18 -14.07 -9.68
N ALA A 387 -20.26 -13.77 -10.40
CA ALA A 387 -20.58 -14.47 -11.65
C ALA A 387 -19.57 -14.17 -12.77
N ALA A 388 -19.01 -12.96 -12.82
CA ALA A 388 -17.96 -12.58 -13.75
C ALA A 388 -16.66 -13.35 -13.49
N LEU A 389 -16.27 -13.50 -12.22
CA LEU A 389 -15.12 -14.32 -11.80
C LEU A 389 -15.27 -15.77 -12.27
N GLU A 390 -16.41 -16.40 -12.01
CA GLU A 390 -16.67 -17.79 -12.42
C GLU A 390 -16.59 -17.95 -13.95
N ARG A 391 -17.23 -17.04 -14.71
CA ARG A 391 -17.18 -17.04 -16.19
C ARG A 391 -15.77 -16.83 -16.74
N PHE A 392 -15.01 -15.92 -16.15
CA PHE A 392 -13.63 -15.66 -16.54
C PHE A 392 -12.77 -16.91 -16.35
N LEU A 393 -12.87 -17.57 -15.19
CA LEU A 393 -12.10 -18.78 -14.89
C LEU A 393 -12.51 -19.97 -15.77
N ASP A 394 -13.80 -20.12 -16.10
CA ASP A 394 -14.26 -21.14 -17.06
C ASP A 394 -13.67 -20.92 -18.46
N MET A 395 -13.63 -19.67 -18.92
CA MET A 395 -13.02 -19.30 -20.20
C MET A 395 -11.52 -19.60 -20.22
N VAL A 396 -10.79 -19.21 -19.15
CA VAL A 396 -9.36 -19.51 -19.01
C VAL A 396 -9.12 -21.03 -18.99
N ALA A 397 -9.93 -21.78 -18.24
CA ALA A 397 -9.81 -23.24 -18.16
C ALA A 397 -10.03 -23.92 -19.52
N LEU A 398 -11.04 -23.49 -20.29
CA LEU A 398 -11.27 -23.99 -21.64
C LEU A 398 -10.10 -23.69 -22.57
N ARG A 399 -9.57 -22.46 -22.50
CA ARG A 399 -8.46 -22.01 -23.33
C ARG A 399 -7.16 -22.76 -23.01
N ARG A 400 -6.87 -23.02 -21.73
CA ARG A 400 -5.70 -23.81 -21.29
C ARG A 400 -5.74 -25.26 -21.79
N ARG A 401 -6.93 -25.86 -21.97
CA ARG A 401 -7.04 -27.21 -22.56
C ARG A 401 -6.56 -27.24 -24.01
N GLN A 402 -6.79 -26.16 -24.77
CA GLN A 402 -6.34 -26.02 -26.15
C GLN A 402 -4.87 -25.57 -26.23
N TYR A 403 -4.45 -24.73 -25.28
CA TYR A 403 -3.12 -24.12 -25.24
C TYR A 403 -2.47 -24.34 -23.85
N PRO A 404 -1.89 -25.53 -23.58
CA PRO A 404 -1.34 -25.82 -22.25
C PRO A 404 -0.18 -24.90 -21.83
N GLY A 405 0.51 -24.29 -22.80
CA GLY A 405 1.60 -23.33 -22.59
C GLY A 405 1.17 -21.87 -22.47
N MET A 406 -0.13 -21.57 -22.48
CA MET A 406 -0.60 -20.17 -22.42
C MET A 406 -0.31 -19.48 -21.09
N HIS A 407 -0.12 -18.17 -21.16
CA HIS A 407 0.03 -17.29 -20.02
C HIS A 407 -1.00 -16.15 -20.05
N ILE A 408 -1.24 -15.55 -18.88
CA ILE A 408 -2.03 -14.33 -18.71
C ILE A 408 -1.06 -13.24 -18.27
N TYR A 409 -0.86 -12.24 -19.11
CA TYR A 409 0.04 -11.11 -18.84
C TYR A 409 -0.74 -9.95 -18.26
N HIS A 410 -0.10 -9.27 -17.31
CA HIS A 410 -0.62 -8.07 -16.65
C HIS A 410 0.56 -7.18 -16.25
N TYR A 411 0.27 -6.00 -15.71
CA TYR A 411 1.29 -5.02 -15.33
C TYR A 411 1.12 -4.55 -13.89
N ALA A 412 2.06 -4.94 -13.03
CA ALA A 412 2.00 -4.76 -11.57
C ALA A 412 1.03 -5.75 -10.89
N PRO A 413 1.04 -5.87 -9.54
CA PRO A 413 0.43 -7.03 -8.85
C PRO A 413 -1.08 -6.91 -8.62
N TYR A 414 -1.76 -5.94 -9.22
CA TYR A 414 -3.16 -5.61 -8.91
C TYR A 414 -4.09 -6.79 -9.24
N GLU A 415 -3.99 -7.34 -10.45
CA GLU A 415 -4.93 -8.34 -10.97
C GLU A 415 -4.89 -9.67 -10.20
N PRO A 416 -3.71 -10.29 -9.95
CA PRO A 416 -3.62 -11.48 -9.10
C PRO A 416 -4.16 -11.26 -7.68
N THR A 417 -3.89 -10.09 -7.10
CA THR A 417 -4.34 -9.73 -5.75
C THR A 417 -5.86 -9.61 -5.68
N HIS A 418 -6.46 -8.98 -6.68
CA HIS A 418 -7.91 -8.80 -6.78
C HIS A 418 -8.63 -10.13 -7.06
N LEU A 419 -8.11 -10.98 -7.94
CA LEU A 419 -8.65 -12.34 -8.14
C LEU A 419 -8.65 -13.18 -6.85
N LEU A 420 -7.57 -13.15 -6.08
CA LEU A 420 -7.50 -13.82 -4.78
C LEU A 420 -8.49 -13.22 -3.78
N THR A 421 -8.57 -11.90 -3.72
CA THR A 421 -9.47 -11.18 -2.81
C THR A 421 -10.94 -11.46 -3.13
N MET A 422 -11.32 -11.44 -4.41
CA MET A 422 -12.67 -11.79 -4.85
C MET A 422 -13.01 -13.25 -4.57
N ALA A 423 -12.11 -14.19 -4.92
CA ALA A 423 -12.34 -15.61 -4.69
C ALA A 423 -12.55 -15.91 -3.19
N ALA A 424 -11.74 -15.30 -2.32
CA ALA A 424 -11.88 -15.42 -0.88
C ALA A 424 -13.14 -14.73 -0.34
N ARG A 425 -13.46 -13.53 -0.83
CA ARG A 425 -14.67 -12.78 -0.43
C ARG A 425 -15.94 -13.56 -0.73
N PHE A 426 -16.02 -14.15 -1.92
CA PHE A 426 -17.20 -14.88 -2.38
C PHE A 426 -17.19 -16.37 -2.03
N GLY A 427 -16.07 -16.88 -1.51
CA GLY A 427 -15.91 -18.31 -1.22
C GLY A 427 -16.04 -19.20 -2.46
N VAL A 428 -15.69 -18.70 -3.65
CA VAL A 428 -15.79 -19.45 -4.91
C VAL A 428 -14.47 -19.51 -5.67
N ARG A 429 -14.22 -20.64 -6.31
CA ARG A 429 -13.11 -20.88 -7.26
C ARG A 429 -11.71 -20.53 -6.72
N GLU A 430 -11.52 -20.47 -5.41
CA GLU A 430 -10.21 -20.19 -4.78
C GLU A 430 -9.11 -21.14 -5.23
N ALA A 431 -9.45 -22.43 -5.41
CA ALA A 431 -8.52 -23.46 -5.87
C ALA A 431 -8.10 -23.25 -7.34
N ASP A 432 -8.99 -22.71 -8.19
CA ASP A 432 -8.68 -22.44 -9.58
C ASP A 432 -7.72 -21.25 -9.72
N VAL A 433 -7.99 -20.15 -9.01
CA VAL A 433 -7.10 -18.97 -8.97
C VAL A 433 -5.72 -19.36 -8.43
N ASP A 434 -5.70 -20.08 -7.31
CA ASP A 434 -4.45 -20.56 -6.71
C ASP A 434 -3.63 -21.43 -7.66
N ARG A 435 -4.28 -22.36 -8.38
CA ARG A 435 -3.63 -23.20 -9.38
C ARG A 435 -3.00 -22.35 -10.49
N LEU A 436 -3.70 -21.34 -11.00
CA LEU A 436 -3.15 -20.45 -12.03
C LEU A 436 -1.90 -19.68 -11.56
N LEU A 437 -1.89 -19.22 -10.30
CA LEU A 437 -0.75 -18.51 -9.71
C LEU A 437 0.43 -19.46 -9.45
N ARG A 438 0.19 -20.63 -8.86
CA ARG A 438 1.21 -21.66 -8.59
C ARG A 438 1.85 -22.16 -9.88
N ASP A 439 1.03 -22.49 -10.88
CA ASP A 439 1.47 -22.93 -12.22
C ASP A 439 2.24 -21.81 -12.96
N GLY A 440 2.19 -20.58 -12.46
CA GLY A 440 2.86 -19.46 -13.08
C GLY A 440 2.20 -19.02 -14.39
N VAL A 441 0.90 -19.24 -14.54
CA VAL A 441 0.13 -18.77 -15.70
C VAL A 441 0.14 -17.25 -15.75
N PHE A 442 0.05 -16.58 -14.60
CA PHE A 442 0.17 -15.13 -14.52
C PHE A 442 1.63 -14.68 -14.70
N VAL A 443 1.82 -13.64 -15.51
CA VAL A 443 3.11 -13.03 -15.82
C VAL A 443 3.03 -11.52 -15.63
N ASP A 444 3.58 -11.04 -14.52
CA ASP A 444 3.76 -9.61 -14.30
C ASP A 444 4.95 -9.10 -15.11
N LEU A 445 4.69 -8.13 -16.00
CA LEU A 445 5.71 -7.49 -16.82
C LEU A 445 6.47 -6.37 -16.07
N TYR A 446 5.89 -5.78 -15.02
CA TYR A 446 6.51 -4.66 -14.29
C TYR A 446 7.86 -5.02 -13.66
N PRO A 447 8.01 -6.15 -12.93
CA PRO A 447 9.29 -6.63 -12.43
C PRO A 447 10.33 -6.87 -13.52
N VAL A 448 9.90 -7.39 -14.68
CA VAL A 448 10.79 -7.65 -15.83
C VAL A 448 11.35 -6.34 -16.37
N VAL A 449 10.50 -5.33 -16.55
CA VAL A 449 10.93 -3.98 -16.97
C VAL A 449 11.90 -3.38 -15.95
N ARG A 450 11.54 -3.34 -14.67
CA ARG A 450 12.36 -2.71 -13.61
C ARG A 450 13.75 -3.36 -13.46
N ARG A 451 13.84 -4.68 -13.65
CA ARG A 451 15.10 -5.40 -13.55
C ARG A 451 15.94 -5.28 -14.83
N ALA A 452 15.34 -5.51 -15.99
CA ALA A 452 16.05 -5.58 -17.26
C ALA A 452 16.45 -4.20 -17.81
N LEU A 453 15.64 -3.18 -17.54
CA LEU A 453 15.73 -1.88 -18.20
C LEU A 453 16.07 -0.76 -17.23
N ARG A 454 16.80 0.22 -17.73
CA ARG A 454 16.79 1.58 -17.21
C ARG A 454 16.16 2.47 -18.25
N VAL A 455 15.10 3.18 -17.87
CA VAL A 455 14.34 4.06 -18.76
C VAL A 455 14.55 5.48 -18.29
N GLY A 456 14.86 6.39 -19.22
CA GLY A 456 15.01 7.82 -18.98
C GLY A 456 13.70 8.53 -18.72
N SER A 457 12.78 7.92 -17.97
CA SER A 457 11.55 8.52 -17.46
C SER A 457 11.60 8.55 -15.93
N ARG A 458 10.83 9.44 -15.31
CA ARG A 458 10.69 9.56 -13.84
C ARG A 458 9.85 8.45 -13.22
N SER A 459 9.08 7.74 -14.05
CA SER A 459 8.17 6.68 -13.62
C SER A 459 8.30 5.46 -14.52
N TYR A 460 8.10 4.30 -13.92
CA TYR A 460 7.97 3.02 -14.61
C TYR A 460 6.50 2.60 -14.68
N SER A 461 5.55 3.54 -14.70
CA SER A 461 4.18 3.20 -15.05
C SER A 461 4.11 2.86 -16.55
N ILE A 462 3.24 1.92 -16.92
CA ILE A 462 3.09 1.49 -18.31
C ILE A 462 2.84 2.67 -19.26
N LYS A 463 2.05 3.66 -18.82
CA LYS A 463 1.75 4.91 -19.54
C LYS A 463 3.00 5.70 -19.95
N LYS A 464 4.02 5.77 -19.07
CA LYS A 464 5.28 6.46 -19.39
C LYS A 464 6.22 5.62 -20.26
N LEU A 465 5.93 4.35 -20.46
CA LEU A 465 6.65 3.45 -21.35
C LEU A 465 6.00 3.31 -22.73
N GLU A 466 4.70 3.58 -22.86
CA GLU A 466 3.94 3.48 -24.12
C GLU A 466 4.63 4.09 -25.33
N PRO A 467 5.29 5.28 -25.25
CA PRO A 467 6.01 5.83 -26.39
C PRO A 467 7.10 4.92 -26.98
N LEU A 468 7.58 3.91 -26.24
CA LEU A 468 8.59 2.95 -26.71
C LEU A 468 8.04 1.87 -27.63
N TYR A 469 6.74 1.55 -27.55
CA TYR A 469 6.16 0.36 -28.19
C TYR A 469 4.77 0.55 -28.79
N MET A 470 4.07 1.65 -28.51
CA MET A 470 2.73 1.93 -29.07
C MET A 470 2.79 2.62 -30.44
N GLY A 471 3.92 3.26 -30.80
CA GLY A 471 4.06 3.96 -32.08
C GLY A 471 3.14 5.19 -32.17
N ASP A 472 2.42 5.35 -33.28
CA ASP A 472 1.50 6.48 -33.50
C ASP A 472 0.18 6.34 -32.71
N GLU A 473 -0.06 5.19 -32.09
CA GLU A 473 -1.26 4.91 -31.28
C GLU A 473 -1.08 5.29 -29.81
N VAL A 474 0.00 5.99 -29.43
CA VAL A 474 0.16 6.49 -28.06
C VAL A 474 -1.01 7.41 -27.71
N ARG A 475 -1.62 7.20 -26.55
CA ARG A 475 -2.73 8.03 -26.05
C ARG A 475 -2.35 9.52 -26.10
N THR A 476 -3.22 10.34 -26.68
CA THR A 476 -2.96 11.77 -26.97
C THR A 476 -3.26 12.71 -25.81
N SER A 477 -3.81 12.21 -24.71
CA SER A 477 -4.19 13.01 -23.55
C SER A 477 -3.72 12.36 -22.25
N ASP A 478 -3.06 13.13 -21.38
CA ASP A 478 -2.74 12.77 -19.99
C ASP A 478 -4.00 12.74 -19.08
N VAL A 479 -5.17 13.19 -19.57
CA VAL A 479 -6.47 13.30 -18.86
C VAL A 479 -7.24 11.97 -18.81
N GLN A 480 -6.52 10.86 -18.69
CA GLN A 480 -7.10 9.53 -18.47
C GLN A 480 -6.32 8.86 -17.34
N ARG A 481 -6.44 9.41 -16.13
CA ARG A 481 -5.93 8.79 -14.90
C ARG A 481 -6.88 7.65 -14.51
N GLY A 482 -6.40 6.62 -13.81
CA GLY A 482 -7.27 5.54 -13.32
C GLY A 482 -8.36 6.04 -12.37
N ASP A 483 -8.12 7.16 -11.68
CA ASP A 483 -9.14 7.84 -10.87
C ASP A 483 -10.30 8.40 -11.72
N ASP A 484 -10.05 8.75 -12.99
CA ASP A 484 -11.09 9.24 -13.91
C ASP A 484 -12.04 8.10 -14.33
N SER A 485 -11.57 6.85 -14.37
CA SER A 485 -12.43 5.71 -14.75
C SER A 485 -13.49 5.45 -13.68
N ILE A 486 -13.12 5.57 -12.39
CA ILE A 486 -14.05 5.47 -11.26
C ILE A 486 -15.13 6.56 -11.34
N VAL A 487 -14.74 7.81 -11.60
CA VAL A 487 -15.68 8.93 -11.70
C VAL A 487 -16.67 8.71 -12.83
N LYS A 488 -16.18 8.33 -14.02
CA LYS A 488 -17.02 8.01 -15.19
C LYS A 488 -17.93 6.82 -14.92
N TYR A 489 -17.44 5.79 -14.24
CA TYR A 489 -18.29 4.65 -13.88
C TYR A 489 -19.43 5.08 -12.96
N VAL A 490 -19.14 5.88 -11.93
CA VAL A 490 -20.17 6.41 -11.03
C VAL A 490 -21.16 7.30 -11.77
N GLU A 491 -20.69 8.14 -12.71
CA GLU A 491 -21.54 8.93 -13.60
C GLU A 491 -22.47 8.04 -14.43
N ALA A 492 -21.94 6.98 -15.07
CA ALA A 492 -22.74 6.03 -15.82
C ALA A 492 -23.82 5.35 -14.95
N ARG A 493 -23.48 4.99 -13.71
CA ARG A 493 -24.43 4.43 -12.75
C ARG A 493 -25.52 5.44 -12.35
N ALA A 494 -25.17 6.71 -12.20
CA ALA A 494 -26.13 7.77 -11.90
C ALA A 494 -27.08 8.02 -13.08
N LEU A 495 -26.56 8.10 -14.31
CA LEU A 495 -27.37 8.24 -15.52
C LEU A 495 -28.39 7.11 -15.67
N ALA A 496 -27.96 5.86 -15.45
CA ALA A 496 -28.86 4.71 -15.46
C ALA A 496 -29.93 4.80 -14.36
N ALA A 497 -29.56 5.23 -13.15
CA ALA A 497 -30.52 5.41 -12.05
C ALA A 497 -31.56 6.51 -12.33
N ASP A 498 -31.17 7.55 -13.07
CA ASP A 498 -32.04 8.64 -13.52
C ASP A 498 -32.86 8.30 -14.79
N GLY A 499 -32.66 7.10 -15.35
CA GLY A 499 -33.38 6.59 -16.52
C GLY A 499 -32.79 6.97 -17.88
N ASP A 500 -31.58 7.54 -17.93
CA ASP A 500 -30.81 7.78 -19.16
C ASP A 500 -29.88 6.61 -19.49
N ASP A 501 -30.48 5.47 -19.86
CA ASP A 501 -29.74 4.24 -20.21
C ASP A 501 -28.77 4.46 -21.39
N ALA A 502 -29.15 5.30 -22.36
CA ALA A 502 -28.31 5.59 -23.53
C ALA A 502 -27.11 6.49 -23.19
N GLY A 503 -27.27 7.40 -22.22
CA GLY A 503 -26.15 8.12 -21.61
C GLY A 503 -25.19 7.19 -20.90
N ALA A 504 -25.73 6.32 -20.03
CA ALA A 504 -24.94 5.35 -19.29
C ALA A 504 -24.15 4.40 -20.20
N GLU A 505 -24.78 3.83 -21.23
CA GLU A 505 -24.14 2.89 -22.15
C GLU A 505 -22.96 3.53 -22.90
N ARG A 506 -23.09 4.79 -23.34
CA ARG A 506 -21.99 5.52 -23.99
C ARG A 506 -20.78 5.67 -23.08
N VAL A 507 -20.99 6.00 -21.81
CA VAL A 507 -19.90 6.15 -20.84
C VAL A 507 -19.25 4.79 -20.53
N LEU A 508 -20.05 3.72 -20.44
CA LEU A 508 -19.53 2.36 -20.26
C LEU A 508 -18.74 1.88 -21.47
N ASP A 509 -19.15 2.20 -22.70
CA ASP A 509 -18.39 1.87 -23.90
C ASP A 509 -17.05 2.62 -23.95
N ASP A 510 -17.02 3.90 -23.57
CA ASP A 510 -15.77 4.68 -23.45
C ASP A 510 -14.81 4.04 -22.42
N LEU A 511 -15.33 3.54 -21.29
CA LEU A 511 -14.55 2.81 -20.29
C LEU A 511 -14.02 1.48 -20.84
N ALA A 512 -14.83 0.75 -21.61
CA ALA A 512 -14.41 -0.49 -22.24
C ALA A 512 -13.31 -0.26 -23.31
N ASP A 513 -13.38 0.83 -24.05
CA ASP A 513 -12.35 1.21 -25.02
C ASP A 513 -11.04 1.61 -24.33
N TYR A 514 -11.13 2.32 -23.20
CA TYR A 514 -9.98 2.63 -22.35
C TYR A 514 -9.30 1.36 -21.84
N ASN A 515 -10.06 0.45 -21.22
CA ASN A 515 -9.52 -0.81 -20.70
C ASN A 515 -9.00 -1.73 -21.83
N ARG A 516 -9.66 -1.76 -22.99
CA ARG A 516 -9.14 -2.44 -24.19
C ARG A 516 -7.77 -1.90 -24.58
N TYR A 517 -7.58 -0.58 -24.57
CA TYR A 517 -6.28 0.04 -24.86
C TYR A 517 -5.21 -0.42 -23.87
N ASP A 518 -5.51 -0.48 -22.57
CA ASP A 518 -4.55 -0.92 -21.53
C ASP A 518 -4.18 -2.42 -21.72
N CYS A 519 -5.15 -3.26 -22.10
CA CYS A 519 -4.89 -4.65 -22.48
C CYS A 519 -3.96 -4.76 -23.73
N VAL A 520 -4.21 -3.95 -24.76
CA VAL A 520 -3.37 -3.90 -25.97
C VAL A 520 -1.97 -3.37 -25.66
N SER A 521 -1.87 -2.35 -24.82
CA SER A 521 -0.61 -1.77 -24.35
C SER A 521 0.25 -2.84 -23.65
N THR A 522 -0.35 -3.62 -22.77
CA THR A 522 0.31 -4.76 -22.10
C THR A 522 0.80 -5.82 -23.09
N ARG A 523 0.00 -6.13 -24.12
CA ARG A 523 0.40 -7.02 -25.22
C ARG A 523 1.61 -6.52 -25.97
N ARG A 524 1.57 -5.26 -26.41
CA ARG A 524 2.63 -4.66 -27.22
C ARG A 524 3.90 -4.47 -26.41
N LEU A 525 3.80 -4.18 -25.11
CA LEU A 525 4.94 -4.20 -24.19
C LEU A 525 5.57 -5.60 -24.09
N ARG A 526 4.75 -6.66 -23.95
CA ARG A 526 5.25 -8.05 -23.93
C ARG A 526 6.04 -8.35 -25.19
N ASP A 527 5.46 -8.08 -26.36
CA ASP A 527 6.10 -8.34 -27.66
C ASP A 527 7.41 -7.54 -27.79
N TRP A 528 7.40 -6.26 -27.40
CA TRP A 528 8.57 -5.40 -27.40
C TRP A 528 9.70 -5.93 -26.50
N LEU A 529 9.38 -6.42 -25.30
CA LEU A 529 10.36 -7.02 -24.39
C LEU A 529 10.94 -8.33 -24.96
N VAL A 530 10.12 -9.14 -25.63
CA VAL A 530 10.57 -10.38 -26.30
C VAL A 530 11.55 -10.05 -27.43
N ASP A 531 11.33 -8.98 -28.18
CA ASP A 531 12.26 -8.56 -29.22
C ASP A 531 13.60 -8.07 -28.63
N ARG A 532 13.58 -7.30 -27.54
CA ARG A 532 14.81 -6.97 -26.79
C ARG A 532 15.53 -8.22 -26.27
N ALA A 533 14.77 -9.22 -25.80
CA ALA A 533 15.35 -10.49 -25.34
C ALA A 533 16.10 -11.20 -26.48
N ARG A 534 15.50 -11.24 -27.68
CA ARG A 534 16.09 -11.85 -28.88
C ARG A 534 17.37 -11.12 -29.31
N GLU A 535 17.34 -9.79 -29.33
CA GLU A 535 18.51 -8.96 -29.70
C GLU A 535 19.69 -9.20 -28.76
N CYS A 536 19.43 -9.44 -27.47
CA CYS A 536 20.46 -9.77 -26.49
C CYS A 536 20.82 -11.26 -26.40
N GLY A 537 20.24 -12.12 -27.24
CA GLY A 537 20.47 -13.57 -27.21
C GLY A 537 19.94 -14.27 -25.95
N ALA A 538 18.99 -13.66 -25.23
CA ALA A 538 18.37 -14.28 -24.07
C ALA A 538 17.44 -15.44 -24.51
N VAL A 539 17.56 -16.59 -23.86
CA VAL A 539 16.71 -17.76 -24.11
C VAL A 539 15.50 -17.69 -23.19
N PRO A 540 14.26 -17.89 -23.71
CA PRO A 540 13.06 -17.91 -22.87
C PRO A 540 13.11 -18.99 -21.79
N ALA A 541 12.49 -18.69 -20.65
CA ALA A 541 12.33 -19.66 -19.57
C ALA A 541 11.51 -20.87 -20.06
N ARG A 542 11.88 -22.06 -19.58
CA ARG A 542 11.05 -23.25 -19.77
C ARG A 542 9.71 -23.05 -19.04
N SER A 543 8.64 -23.65 -19.55
CA SER A 543 7.37 -23.71 -18.83
C SER A 543 7.57 -24.47 -17.52
N ALA A 544 6.95 -23.99 -16.43
CA ALA A 544 6.90 -24.74 -15.18
C ALA A 544 6.18 -26.06 -15.40
N GLU A 545 6.74 -27.16 -14.90
CA GLU A 545 5.96 -28.39 -14.74
C GLU A 545 4.93 -28.15 -13.62
N PRO A 546 3.66 -28.55 -13.81
CA PRO A 546 2.63 -28.39 -12.79
C PRO A 546 3.04 -29.15 -11.52
N ASP A 547 2.95 -28.47 -10.40
CA ASP A 547 3.27 -29.04 -9.08
C ASP A 547 2.17 -30.03 -8.67
N GLU A 548 2.54 -31.28 -8.37
CA GLU A 548 1.60 -32.37 -8.03
C GLU A 548 0.93 -32.19 -6.66
N GLN A 549 1.43 -31.30 -5.80
CA GLN A 549 0.87 -31.07 -4.46
C GLN A 549 0.01 -29.80 -4.41
N ALA A 550 -1.17 -29.86 -5.03
CA ALA A 550 -2.19 -28.82 -4.91
C ALA A 550 -2.90 -28.91 -3.55
N TYR A 551 -3.12 -27.76 -2.91
CA TYR A 551 -4.15 -27.67 -1.87
C TYR A 551 -5.52 -27.86 -2.53
N GLU A 552 -6.17 -28.98 -2.23
CA GLU A 552 -7.57 -29.19 -2.55
C GLU A 552 -8.41 -28.88 -1.31
N PRO A 553 -9.46 -28.05 -1.43
CA PRO A 553 -10.40 -27.82 -0.33
C PRO A 553 -10.86 -29.17 0.23
N SER A 554 -10.91 -29.28 1.57
CA SER A 554 -11.34 -30.52 2.18
C SER A 554 -12.75 -30.87 1.69
N PRO A 555 -13.01 -32.09 1.19
CA PRO A 555 -14.36 -32.52 0.83
C PRO A 555 -15.36 -32.33 1.97
N ARG A 556 -14.88 -32.41 3.23
CA ARG A 556 -15.66 -32.13 4.45
C ARG A 556 -16.05 -30.67 4.53
N ALA A 557 -15.09 -29.75 4.35
CA ALA A 557 -15.36 -28.32 4.33
C ALA A 557 -16.35 -27.96 3.21
N THR A 558 -16.16 -28.49 2.00
CA THR A 558 -17.09 -28.27 0.88
C THR A 558 -18.49 -28.84 1.14
N ALA A 559 -18.60 -29.98 1.83
CA ALA A 559 -19.91 -30.53 2.22
C ALA A 559 -20.61 -29.67 3.28
N LEU A 560 -19.88 -29.28 4.33
CA LEU A 560 -20.40 -28.42 5.40
C LEU A 560 -20.84 -27.04 4.87
N HIS A 561 -20.06 -26.44 3.96
CA HIS A 561 -20.42 -25.17 3.34
C HIS A 561 -21.71 -25.28 2.51
N ARG A 562 -21.90 -26.39 1.77
CA ARG A 562 -23.15 -26.65 1.04
C ARG A 562 -24.33 -26.86 1.99
N TRP A 563 -24.16 -27.65 3.04
CA TRP A 563 -25.23 -27.84 4.03
C TRP A 563 -25.61 -26.55 4.74
N ALA A 564 -24.65 -25.64 4.94
CA ALA A 564 -24.92 -24.33 5.53
C ALA A 564 -25.85 -23.45 4.66
N ALA A 565 -25.84 -23.63 3.34
CA ALA A 565 -26.72 -22.88 2.43
C ALA A 565 -28.20 -23.28 2.58
N ASP A 566 -28.46 -24.53 2.96
CA ASP A 566 -29.80 -25.09 3.14
C ASP A 566 -30.26 -25.07 4.62
N ALA A 567 -29.38 -24.64 5.55
CA ALA A 567 -29.65 -24.63 6.98
C ALA A 567 -30.26 -23.30 7.45
N VAL A 568 -30.99 -23.34 8.57
CA VAL A 568 -31.52 -22.15 9.26
C VAL A 568 -30.52 -21.69 10.34
N GLU A 569 -30.53 -20.41 10.69
CA GLU A 569 -29.75 -19.93 11.83
C GLU A 569 -30.25 -20.56 13.15
N PRO A 570 -29.36 -20.90 14.11
CA PRO A 570 -27.91 -20.66 14.14
C PRO A 570 -27.07 -21.79 13.50
N ASP A 571 -27.69 -22.87 13.04
CA ASP A 571 -27.00 -24.06 12.53
C ASP A 571 -26.22 -23.75 11.24
N ALA A 572 -26.76 -22.88 10.39
CA ALA A 572 -26.05 -22.37 9.21
C ALA A 572 -24.72 -21.71 9.58
N THR A 573 -24.71 -20.86 10.63
CA THR A 573 -23.48 -20.26 11.14
C THR A 573 -22.52 -21.28 11.72
N ALA A 574 -23.01 -22.27 12.47
CA ALA A 574 -22.16 -23.35 13.01
C ALA A 574 -21.49 -24.16 11.89
N LEU A 575 -22.22 -24.50 10.83
CA LEU A 575 -21.70 -25.23 9.67
C LEU A 575 -20.67 -24.41 8.87
N ARG A 576 -20.88 -23.09 8.72
CA ARG A 576 -19.89 -22.19 8.10
C ARG A 576 -18.61 -22.10 8.93
N LEU A 577 -18.74 -21.97 10.26
CA LEU A 577 -17.60 -21.97 11.18
C LEU A 577 -16.85 -23.30 11.15
N ALA A 578 -17.57 -24.42 11.09
CA ALA A 578 -16.99 -25.76 10.96
C ALA A 578 -16.19 -25.91 9.67
N SER A 579 -16.78 -25.51 8.54
CA SER A 579 -16.11 -25.51 7.24
C SER A 579 -14.86 -24.63 7.25
N ALA A 580 -14.93 -23.44 7.86
CA ALA A 580 -13.79 -22.53 7.95
C ALA A 580 -12.67 -23.09 8.85
N ALA A 581 -13.02 -23.72 9.97
CA ALA A 581 -12.06 -24.29 10.91
C ALA A 581 -11.23 -25.42 10.28
N ILE A 582 -11.88 -26.33 9.52
CA ILE A 582 -11.20 -27.46 8.86
C ILE A 582 -10.09 -26.98 7.92
N ASP A 583 -10.36 -25.92 7.17
CA ASP A 583 -9.41 -25.39 6.20
C ASP A 583 -8.52 -24.26 6.76
N TYR A 584 -8.68 -23.87 8.04
CA TYR A 584 -7.99 -22.71 8.61
C TYR A 584 -6.47 -22.78 8.46
N TYR A 585 -5.83 -23.82 9.01
CA TYR A 585 -4.36 -23.92 8.95
C TYR A 585 -3.83 -24.08 7.51
N PRO A 586 -4.42 -24.92 6.64
CA PRO A 586 -4.05 -24.95 5.23
C PRO A 586 -4.16 -23.59 4.53
N ARG A 587 -5.19 -22.78 4.83
CA ARG A 587 -5.36 -21.42 4.25
C ARG A 587 -4.34 -20.42 4.79
N GLU A 588 -4.01 -20.47 6.07
CA GLU A 588 -2.97 -19.64 6.67
C GLU A 588 -1.58 -19.97 6.09
N GLU A 589 -1.24 -21.26 6.00
CA GLU A 589 0.01 -21.69 5.37
C GLU A 589 0.06 -21.29 3.89
N LYS A 590 -1.05 -21.45 3.15
CA LYS A 590 -1.18 -21.04 1.75
C LYS A 590 -0.85 -19.56 1.54
N THR A 591 -1.42 -18.67 2.36
CA THR A 591 -1.22 -17.22 2.23
C THR A 591 0.25 -16.86 2.36
N TYR A 592 0.94 -17.43 3.35
CA TYR A 592 2.37 -17.24 3.52
C TYR A 592 3.17 -17.75 2.32
N TRP A 593 2.92 -18.98 1.87
CA TRP A 593 3.70 -19.61 0.80
C TRP A 593 3.51 -18.92 -0.55
N ALA A 594 2.31 -18.42 -0.84
CA ALA A 594 2.07 -17.59 -2.03
C ALA A 594 2.99 -16.37 -2.05
N THR A 595 3.06 -15.61 -0.95
CA THR A 595 3.95 -14.46 -0.84
C THR A 595 5.43 -14.87 -0.86
N HIS A 596 5.81 -15.98 -0.22
CA HIS A 596 7.18 -16.50 -0.27
C HIS A 596 7.62 -16.77 -1.71
N PHE A 597 6.82 -17.50 -2.49
CA PHE A 597 7.17 -17.84 -3.88
C PHE A 597 7.14 -16.64 -4.83
N LEU A 598 6.27 -15.64 -4.59
CA LEU A 598 6.33 -14.38 -5.32
C LEU A 598 7.69 -13.70 -5.13
N ARG A 599 8.21 -13.63 -3.90
CA ARG A 599 9.55 -13.06 -3.63
C ARG A 599 10.67 -13.80 -4.35
N LEU A 600 10.55 -15.10 -4.61
CA LEU A 600 11.56 -15.86 -5.36
C LEU A 600 11.52 -15.59 -6.88
N ARG A 601 10.43 -15.00 -7.37
CA ARG A 601 10.17 -14.69 -8.79
C ARG A 601 10.29 -13.20 -9.11
N GLU A 602 10.23 -12.35 -8.08
CA GLU A 602 10.28 -10.90 -8.18
C GLU A 602 11.64 -10.37 -7.67
N PRO A 603 12.19 -9.33 -8.31
CA PRO A 603 13.44 -8.73 -7.87
C PRO A 603 13.25 -8.09 -6.50
N LEU A 604 14.32 -8.11 -5.70
CA LEU A 604 14.38 -7.52 -4.36
C LEU A 604 13.73 -6.13 -4.28
N SER A 605 13.93 -5.29 -5.30
CA SER A 605 13.37 -3.92 -5.36
C SER A 605 11.83 -3.82 -5.31
N VAL A 606 11.10 -4.92 -5.50
CA VAL A 606 9.63 -4.96 -5.43
C VAL A 606 9.16 -5.18 -3.99
N TRP A 607 9.91 -5.96 -3.21
CA TRP A 607 9.48 -6.44 -1.91
C TRP A 607 10.42 -6.05 -0.76
N GLU A 608 11.48 -5.29 -1.02
CA GLU A 608 12.46 -4.81 -0.03
C GLU A 608 11.86 -3.95 1.10
N GLU A 609 10.69 -3.33 0.89
CA GLU A 609 9.96 -2.56 1.92
C GLU A 609 8.89 -3.40 2.64
N THR A 610 8.74 -4.67 2.27
CA THR A 610 7.79 -5.55 2.93
C THR A 610 8.23 -5.77 4.37
N ARG A 611 7.29 -5.68 5.29
CA ARG A 611 7.52 -6.00 6.70
C ARG A 611 8.20 -7.37 6.85
N ASP A 612 9.10 -7.46 7.81
CA ASP A 612 9.87 -8.67 8.14
C ASP A 612 10.88 -9.09 7.05
N VAL A 613 11.29 -8.11 6.21
CA VAL A 613 12.41 -8.22 5.27
C VAL A 613 13.60 -7.40 5.76
N VAL A 614 14.81 -7.96 5.57
CA VAL A 614 16.08 -7.24 5.75
C VAL A 614 16.89 -7.39 4.48
N VAL A 615 17.16 -6.28 3.79
CA VAL A 615 18.04 -6.23 2.62
C VAL A 615 19.48 -6.24 3.12
N VAL A 616 20.29 -7.20 2.65
CA VAL A 616 21.68 -7.35 3.09
C VAL A 616 22.59 -6.45 2.28
N ASP A 617 23.45 -5.70 2.98
CA ASP A 617 24.58 -4.99 2.42
C ASP A 617 25.83 -5.87 2.56
N ALA A 618 26.22 -6.51 1.45
CA ALA A 618 27.37 -7.40 1.41
C ALA A 618 28.69 -6.70 1.81
N ALA A 619 28.84 -5.38 1.58
CA ALA A 619 30.06 -4.65 1.92
C ALA A 619 30.21 -4.40 3.42
N ARG A 620 29.10 -4.43 4.16
CA ARG A 620 29.03 -4.26 5.62
C ARG A 620 28.89 -5.58 6.37
N SER A 621 28.69 -6.67 5.65
CA SER A 621 28.48 -8.02 6.18
C SER A 621 29.76 -8.83 6.14
N ARG A 622 29.90 -9.82 7.01
CA ARG A 622 31.11 -10.67 7.08
C ARG A 622 30.82 -12.05 7.65
N VAL A 623 31.65 -13.02 7.30
CA VAL A 623 31.69 -14.32 7.96
C VAL A 623 32.34 -14.15 9.33
N VAL A 624 31.64 -14.51 10.40
CA VAL A 624 32.12 -14.47 11.79
C VAL A 624 32.87 -15.76 12.13
N THR A 625 32.32 -16.88 11.70
CA THR A 625 32.95 -18.20 11.86
C THR A 625 32.69 -18.97 10.58
N ASP A 626 33.76 -19.42 9.94
CA ASP A 626 33.67 -20.20 8.72
C ASP A 626 33.07 -21.59 8.98
N TRP A 627 32.83 -22.35 7.91
CA TRP A 627 32.27 -23.69 7.97
C TRP A 627 33.05 -24.58 8.93
N HIS A 628 32.35 -25.08 9.95
CA HIS A 628 32.90 -25.97 10.95
C HIS A 628 31.86 -27.00 11.37
N ILE A 629 32.34 -28.14 11.88
CA ILE A 629 31.51 -29.14 12.54
C ILE A 629 31.35 -28.72 14.01
N ALA A 630 30.13 -28.79 14.54
CA ALA A 630 29.88 -28.49 15.95
C ALA A 630 30.74 -29.36 16.88
N GLU A 631 31.14 -28.83 18.03
CA GLU A 631 32.04 -29.50 19.00
C GLU A 631 31.55 -30.90 19.43
N SER A 632 30.24 -31.18 19.32
CA SER A 632 29.66 -32.50 19.56
C SER A 632 30.11 -33.59 18.57
N GLY A 633 30.77 -33.22 17.46
CA GLY A 633 31.20 -34.13 16.39
C GLY A 633 30.04 -34.75 15.59
N ARG A 634 28.80 -34.28 15.81
CA ARG A 634 27.59 -34.76 15.14
C ARG A 634 26.88 -33.61 14.43
N GLY A 635 26.38 -33.89 13.23
CA GLY A 635 25.61 -32.94 12.41
C GLY A 635 26.37 -32.45 11.18
N SER A 636 25.70 -31.62 10.38
CA SER A 636 26.27 -30.97 9.20
C SER A 636 27.20 -29.82 9.58
N GLU A 637 28.10 -29.46 8.67
CA GLU A 637 28.89 -28.23 8.77
C GLU A 637 27.98 -27.00 8.86
N ARG A 638 28.41 -26.02 9.65
CA ARG A 638 27.69 -24.77 9.87
C ARG A 638 28.64 -23.58 9.84
N ARG A 639 28.16 -22.41 9.45
CA ARG A 639 28.90 -21.15 9.53
C ARG A 639 28.07 -20.08 10.22
N LEU A 640 28.74 -19.11 10.85
CA LEU A 640 28.13 -17.92 11.41
C LEU A 640 28.45 -16.72 10.53
N VAL A 641 27.41 -15.98 10.13
CA VAL A 641 27.53 -14.83 9.24
C VAL A 641 26.86 -13.62 9.90
N GLU A 642 27.60 -12.54 10.05
CA GLU A 642 27.08 -11.24 10.47
C GLU A 642 26.55 -10.51 9.24
N LEU A 643 25.23 -10.36 9.17
CA LEU A 643 24.53 -9.64 8.12
C LEU A 643 24.13 -8.26 8.61
N ARG A 644 24.49 -7.24 7.84
CA ARG A 644 24.18 -5.83 8.06
C ARG A 644 23.46 -5.29 6.84
N GLY A 645 22.49 -4.39 6.99
CA GLY A 645 21.83 -3.77 5.85
C GLY A 645 20.62 -2.92 6.19
N GLU A 646 19.62 -2.91 5.31
CA GLU A 646 18.41 -2.09 5.46
C GLU A 646 17.25 -2.96 5.99
N VAL A 647 16.79 -2.62 7.20
CA VAL A 647 15.66 -3.29 7.87
C VAL A 647 14.37 -2.58 7.47
N ALA A 648 13.45 -3.31 6.83
CA ALA A 648 12.17 -2.72 6.42
C ALA A 648 11.36 -2.20 7.63
N PRO A 649 10.58 -1.12 7.50
CA PRO A 649 9.79 -0.58 8.59
C PRO A 649 8.85 -1.61 9.23
N GLY A 650 8.89 -1.74 10.56
CA GLY A 650 8.05 -2.68 11.30
C GLY A 650 8.55 -4.13 11.33
N THR A 651 9.70 -4.42 10.72
CA THR A 651 10.38 -5.72 10.83
C THR A 651 10.75 -6.02 12.29
N ARG A 652 10.45 -7.24 12.73
CA ARG A 652 10.88 -7.74 14.04
C ARG A 652 11.70 -9.01 13.87
N LEU A 653 13.01 -8.88 14.06
CA LEU A 653 13.89 -10.04 14.21
C LEU A 653 13.89 -10.51 15.67
N SER A 654 13.97 -11.82 15.88
CA SER A 654 14.08 -12.43 17.19
C SER A 654 15.17 -13.50 17.17
N ALA A 655 15.85 -13.68 18.31
CA ALA A 655 16.78 -14.77 18.49
C ALA A 655 16.05 -16.12 18.33
N ASP A 656 16.75 -17.09 17.73
CA ASP A 656 16.26 -18.42 17.37
C ASP A 656 15.12 -18.45 16.35
N ALA A 657 14.72 -17.32 15.76
CA ALA A 657 13.85 -17.31 14.60
C ALA A 657 14.54 -18.01 13.41
N GLU A 658 13.72 -18.63 12.56
CA GLU A 658 14.20 -19.36 11.37
C GLU A 658 13.79 -18.69 10.05
N PRO A 659 14.27 -17.46 9.75
CA PRO A 659 13.96 -16.79 8.50
C PRO A 659 14.55 -17.53 7.29
N PHE A 660 14.14 -17.11 6.10
CA PHE A 660 14.77 -17.56 4.85
C PHE A 660 15.81 -16.55 4.39
N ALA A 661 17.05 -16.99 4.26
CA ALA A 661 18.11 -16.29 3.54
C ALA A 661 17.95 -16.50 2.03
N VAL A 662 17.86 -15.39 1.29
CA VAL A 662 17.58 -15.36 -0.15
C VAL A 662 18.86 -15.03 -0.91
N TYR A 663 19.18 -15.79 -1.96
CA TYR A 663 20.36 -15.65 -2.81
C TYR A 663 19.95 -15.47 -4.27
N ASP A 664 20.81 -14.86 -5.09
CA ASP A 664 20.60 -14.83 -6.54
C ASP A 664 20.73 -16.24 -7.15
N LEU A 665 20.08 -16.45 -8.30
CA LEU A 665 20.33 -17.62 -9.12
C LEU A 665 21.47 -17.38 -10.14
N PRO A 666 22.38 -18.36 -10.36
CA PRO A 666 22.38 -19.71 -9.77
C PRO A 666 22.72 -19.69 -8.27
N ALA A 667 21.95 -20.45 -7.47
CA ALA A 667 22.15 -20.52 -6.03
C ALA A 667 23.51 -21.16 -5.71
N PRO A 668 24.18 -20.74 -4.62
CA PRO A 668 25.48 -21.27 -4.25
C PRO A 668 25.44 -22.67 -3.62
N PHE A 669 24.24 -23.25 -3.50
CA PHE A 669 23.98 -24.57 -2.93
C PHE A 669 23.04 -25.40 -3.83
N PRO A 670 23.03 -26.74 -3.68
CA PRO A 670 22.05 -27.58 -4.34
C PRO A 670 20.63 -27.14 -4.01
N LEU A 671 19.88 -26.75 -5.04
CA LEU A 671 18.50 -26.31 -4.92
C LEU A 671 17.73 -26.75 -6.16
N ASP A 672 16.58 -27.40 -5.96
CA ASP A 672 15.60 -27.61 -7.01
C ASP A 672 14.93 -26.28 -7.35
N THR A 673 15.46 -25.63 -8.40
CA THR A 673 14.92 -24.37 -8.89
C THR A 673 13.73 -24.62 -9.80
N ARG A 674 12.65 -23.84 -9.61
CA ARG A 674 11.53 -23.85 -10.55
C ARG A 674 11.78 -22.85 -11.68
N PRO A 675 11.21 -23.07 -12.87
CA PRO A 675 11.32 -22.09 -13.94
C PRO A 675 10.78 -20.72 -13.51
N ARG A 676 11.44 -19.65 -13.98
CA ARG A 676 11.15 -18.23 -13.65
C ARG A 676 11.51 -17.80 -12.22
N TRP A 677 11.98 -18.69 -11.36
CA TRP A 677 12.65 -18.23 -10.15
C TRP A 677 13.91 -17.46 -10.55
N ILE A 678 14.15 -16.37 -9.84
CA ILE A 678 15.34 -15.53 -9.98
C ILE A 678 16.15 -15.50 -8.69
N HIS A 679 15.58 -16.04 -7.61
CA HIS A 679 16.24 -16.20 -6.32
C HIS A 679 16.09 -17.64 -5.80
N GLY A 680 17.09 -18.10 -5.06
CA GLY A 680 17.03 -19.30 -4.23
C GLY A 680 16.88 -18.92 -2.76
N ALA A 681 16.18 -19.72 -1.96
CA ALA A 681 16.02 -19.46 -0.54
C ALA A 681 16.40 -20.66 0.32
N ARG A 682 17.05 -20.39 1.45
CA ARG A 682 17.41 -21.39 2.45
C ARG A 682 17.02 -20.91 3.84
N ARG A 683 16.50 -21.82 4.65
CA ARG A 683 16.23 -21.53 6.05
C ARG A 683 17.54 -21.39 6.82
N VAL A 684 17.64 -20.34 7.63
CA VAL A 684 18.79 -20.04 8.50
C VAL A 684 18.28 -19.77 9.90
N THR A 685 19.14 -19.86 10.92
CA THR A 685 18.74 -19.58 12.31
C THR A 685 19.37 -18.26 12.77
N VAL A 686 18.57 -17.33 13.29
CA VAL A 686 19.08 -16.11 13.91
C VAL A 686 19.71 -16.46 15.25
N ARG A 687 21.00 -16.19 15.42
CA ARG A 687 21.72 -16.40 16.69
C ARG A 687 21.78 -15.12 17.52
N GLU A 688 21.89 -13.97 16.88
CA GLU A 688 21.91 -12.67 17.53
C GLU A 688 21.20 -11.63 16.66
N VAL A 689 20.43 -10.74 17.29
CA VAL A 689 19.75 -9.61 16.61
C VAL A 689 20.62 -8.36 16.78
N LEU A 690 20.82 -7.63 15.69
CA LEU A 690 21.60 -6.40 15.63
C LEU A 690 20.67 -5.24 15.27
N ASP A 691 21.09 -4.00 15.55
CA ASP A 691 20.27 -2.80 15.26
C ASP A 691 19.87 -2.67 13.78
N ASP A 692 20.71 -3.16 12.87
CA ASP A 692 20.55 -3.08 11.41
C ASP A 692 20.77 -4.44 10.71
N GLY A 693 20.49 -5.54 11.40
CA GLY A 693 20.62 -6.88 10.83
C GLY A 693 20.63 -8.01 11.87
N ALA A 694 21.38 -9.07 11.60
CA ALA A 694 21.47 -10.25 12.48
C ALA A 694 22.76 -11.03 12.25
N ILE A 695 23.19 -11.77 13.28
CA ILE A 695 24.12 -12.89 13.10
C ILE A 695 23.28 -14.14 12.88
N ILE A 696 23.47 -14.78 11.73
CA ILE A 696 22.77 -16.00 11.34
C ILE A 696 23.69 -17.21 11.36
N GLU A 697 23.12 -18.38 11.63
CA GLU A 697 23.74 -19.68 11.40
C GLU A 697 23.19 -20.28 10.11
N GLU A 698 24.10 -20.60 9.20
CA GLU A 698 23.82 -21.36 7.98
C GLU A 698 24.32 -22.79 8.14
N VAL A 699 23.64 -23.75 7.52
CA VAL A 699 23.96 -25.17 7.59
C VAL A 699 24.15 -25.72 6.18
N ALA A 700 25.24 -26.48 5.98
CA ALA A 700 25.64 -27.06 4.71
C ALA A 700 24.55 -28.02 4.18
N VAL A 701 24.42 -28.08 2.86
CA VAL A 701 23.39 -28.88 2.17
C VAL A 701 24.08 -29.93 1.32
N ASP A 702 23.76 -31.21 1.56
CA ASP A 702 24.36 -32.34 0.85
C ASP A 702 25.91 -32.32 0.84
N GLY A 703 26.51 -31.80 1.91
CA GLY A 703 27.96 -31.64 2.04
C GLY A 703 28.55 -30.47 1.24
N VAL A 704 27.71 -29.62 0.65
CA VAL A 704 28.12 -28.41 -0.06
C VAL A 704 28.10 -27.22 0.90
N THR A 705 29.24 -26.54 0.95
CA THR A 705 29.49 -25.26 1.63
C THR A 705 29.65 -24.16 0.58
N TRP A 706 29.44 -22.90 0.98
CA TRP A 706 29.55 -21.75 0.07
C TRP A 706 30.05 -20.50 0.78
N ASP A 707 30.52 -19.51 -0.01
CA ASP A 707 31.09 -18.26 0.50
C ASP A 707 30.12 -17.09 0.33
N GLU A 708 29.26 -17.13 -0.68
CA GLU A 708 28.32 -16.09 -1.05
C GLU A 708 27.44 -15.67 0.13
N LEU A 709 27.19 -14.37 0.25
CA LEU A 709 26.26 -13.82 1.23
C LEU A 709 24.85 -13.74 0.63
N PRO A 710 23.79 -13.89 1.46
CA PRO A 710 22.42 -13.69 0.98
C PRO A 710 22.19 -12.23 0.58
N LEU A 711 21.25 -12.01 -0.35
CA LEU A 711 20.72 -10.71 -0.73
C LEU A 711 19.77 -10.14 0.32
N ALA A 712 19.02 -11.01 1.00
CA ALA A 712 18.02 -10.60 1.98
C ALA A 712 17.70 -11.72 2.97
N LEU A 713 17.17 -11.33 4.13
CA LEU A 713 16.40 -12.19 5.01
C LEU A 713 14.91 -11.93 4.80
N THR A 714 14.11 -12.98 4.74
CA THR A 714 12.66 -12.93 4.58
C THR A 714 11.95 -13.71 5.70
N PRO A 715 10.65 -13.46 5.94
CA PRO A 715 9.97 -13.93 7.16
C PRO A 715 10.03 -15.45 7.30
N PRO A 716 10.07 -15.99 8.54
CA PRO A 716 10.07 -17.44 8.78
C PRO A 716 8.76 -18.11 8.33
N ALA A 717 8.81 -19.41 8.07
CA ALA A 717 7.60 -20.18 7.79
C ALA A 717 6.61 -20.13 8.97
N PRO A 718 5.29 -20.16 8.71
CA PRO A 718 4.29 -20.17 9.76
C PRO A 718 4.45 -21.39 10.67
N PRO A 719 4.07 -21.27 11.95
CA PRO A 719 4.16 -22.37 12.89
C PRO A 719 3.26 -23.53 12.43
N ARG A 720 3.78 -24.77 12.54
CA ARG A 720 3.02 -25.97 12.16
C ARG A 720 1.82 -26.15 13.08
N ALA A 721 0.65 -26.41 12.49
CA ALA A 721 -0.59 -26.69 13.23
C ALA A 721 -0.50 -27.91 14.17
N GLY A 722 0.33 -28.89 13.83
CA GLY A 722 0.57 -30.08 14.65
C GLY A 722 -0.71 -30.85 14.98
N ASN A 723 -0.97 -31.07 16.27
CA ASN A 723 -2.15 -31.80 16.74
C ASN A 723 -3.45 -31.01 16.65
N GLN A 724 -3.40 -29.68 16.43
CA GLN A 724 -4.59 -28.84 16.35
C GLN A 724 -5.42 -29.19 15.11
N GLN A 725 -4.80 -29.33 13.94
CA GLN A 725 -5.49 -29.76 12.71
C GLN A 725 -6.16 -31.13 12.89
N LYS A 726 -5.44 -32.10 13.49
CA LYS A 726 -6.00 -33.43 13.76
C LYS A 726 -7.22 -33.39 14.67
N ALA A 727 -7.23 -32.50 15.66
CA ALA A 727 -8.38 -32.35 16.56
C ALA A 727 -9.58 -31.73 15.84
N ILE A 728 -9.35 -30.76 14.95
CA ILE A 728 -10.40 -30.16 14.11
C ILE A 728 -10.98 -31.20 13.15
N ASP A 729 -10.12 -31.98 12.50
CA ASP A 729 -10.55 -33.04 11.57
C ASP A 729 -11.35 -34.13 12.29
N ALA A 730 -10.94 -34.52 13.51
CA ALA A 730 -11.64 -35.50 14.33
C ALA A 730 -12.98 -34.97 14.88
N TRP A 731 -13.05 -33.68 15.23
CA TRP A 731 -14.30 -33.03 15.59
C TRP A 731 -15.25 -32.96 14.40
N ALA A 732 -14.76 -32.66 13.21
CA ALA A 732 -15.57 -32.62 11.99
C ALA A 732 -16.11 -33.99 11.56
N ASP A 733 -15.44 -35.07 11.96
CA ASP A 733 -15.88 -36.46 11.72
C ASP A 733 -16.93 -36.97 12.72
N ALA A 734 -17.01 -36.35 13.89
CA ALA A 734 -17.91 -36.71 14.98
C ALA A 734 -19.27 -36.01 14.82
#